data_AF-D3RQP1-F1
#
_entry.id   AF-D3RQP1-F1
#
_cell.length_a   1.000
_cell.length_b   1.000
_cell.length_c   1.000
_cell.angle_alpha   90.00
_cell.angle_beta   90.00
_cell.angle_gamma   90.00
#
_symmetry.space_group_name_H-M   'P 1'
#
loop_
_entity.id
_entity.type
_entity.pdbx_description
1 polymer ?
#
loop_
_entity_poly.entity_id
_entity_poly.type
_entity_poly.pdbx_seq_one_letter_code
_entity_poly.pdbx_strand_id
1 'polypeptide(L)'
;MHGWMLYTGQEIPELTRACQEAGAAGVRLEVVDPKDVELVLDPEAPTRLLHKGIEVAAPMFAVAAFVEEADAYNLALLQQLETQGVLCVNRAETLKRTGDKLLTLQLLAAAGLPVPRTILVRPETSPAFIRETLGLPVVIKVLDGSKGHGVSLIHSEKELETLLEMLDAARCQSALLAQEFIADSRGRDLRVLVIDGRPQVCMLRQNRSSEGFKSNVSAGGSANDYPMSEAIRELSQQVIDIIGLNIGGIDLLFKGDGFVVGEANSMPGFQGIESCNALNVPAEILKSIGRQLQARAKARFRRQAEALRSLDELRGKSEPELVQLFMGACGSVERIQQQVLLDILQRNAHTEFGQTHGFEAIRSVAEFRRRVPVREWPDVAPDALRLEQGAKDLLFAGQPTHFISTTGTTGAFKNIPESAEGEFAKSLVSRIRTALLIKLAPKLLDGFFIPLSNPAVLGQTACGIPVGFASGLTLAGTSPEIQRRLAFPPAVLQAPDRETLDYLILRFALAKPEVRLLVGNNPGRMTALLETADQHRDRLIDDIAHGTLSAALPLASDLRATLERDLSPDPERARALRDMAARRGRLEPRDYWPNLRVISCWLGGTIGRYLEGLRPLLPENVLLVDCGYGASEGKFNVPMKPGVSAGPLAILGYFLEFQPLDGGEPLLAHELEDGQEYGLIVTSYSGLYRYNLHDIVRVSGFTDQNPNIAFVSKTRDVANLAGEKLSGAFLAEILRQTLAEHQVRWRHFCLVADADQHRYAFCIESEGTPPEARWLADMEQALVAQAEPYRLLRGQELLQPPHLVLMKTGWLDRLYEERLRPGVTTAQIKLPMICESVPCPDMIERVLELS
;
A
#
# COMPACT_ATOMS: atom_id res chain seq x y z
N MET A 1 19.61 0.09 -7.29
CA MET A 1 19.12 -0.14 -8.68
C MET A 1 20.34 -0.27 -9.58
N HIS A 2 20.39 -1.24 -10.49
CA HIS A 2 21.52 -1.45 -11.41
C HIS A 2 21.07 -1.27 -12.86
N GLY A 3 21.78 -0.44 -13.63
CA GLY A 3 21.47 -0.16 -15.02
C GLY A 3 22.73 0.00 -15.86
N TRP A 4 22.59 -0.18 -17.17
CA TRP A 4 23.64 0.07 -18.14
C TRP A 4 23.39 1.37 -18.90
N MET A 5 24.43 2.18 -19.04
CA MET A 5 24.53 3.23 -20.04
C MET A 5 25.36 2.66 -21.17
N LEU A 6 24.71 2.28 -22.26
CA LEU A 6 25.43 1.78 -23.40
C LEU A 6 26.05 3.01 -24.11
N TYR A 7 27.39 3.06 -24.24
CA TYR A 7 28.13 4.12 -24.96
C TYR A 7 29.45 3.61 -25.62
N THR A 8 29.81 4.12 -26.83
CA THR A 8 30.95 3.69 -27.66
C THR A 8 31.69 4.97 -28.04
N GLY A 9 33.01 5.00 -27.86
CA GLY A 9 33.85 6.15 -28.16
C GLY A 9 34.41 6.82 -26.90
N GLN A 10 34.98 8.02 -27.07
CA GLN A 10 35.57 8.76 -25.96
C GLN A 10 34.49 9.29 -25.01
N GLU A 11 34.72 9.18 -23.70
CA GLU A 11 33.81 9.71 -22.70
C GLU A 11 33.53 11.20 -22.91
N ILE A 12 32.24 11.56 -22.88
CA ILE A 12 31.77 12.94 -22.96
C ILE A 12 31.29 13.43 -21.58
N PRO A 13 31.37 14.74 -21.28
CA PRO A 13 30.99 15.27 -19.97
C PRO A 13 29.57 14.92 -19.53
N GLU A 14 28.63 14.76 -20.47
CA GLU A 14 27.25 14.35 -20.21
C GLU A 14 27.15 12.95 -19.58
N LEU A 15 28.00 12.01 -19.98
CA LEU A 15 28.04 10.67 -19.40
C LEU A 15 28.53 10.71 -17.95
N THR A 16 29.60 11.47 -17.71
CA THR A 16 30.14 11.69 -16.37
C THR A 16 29.08 12.34 -15.48
N ARG A 17 28.38 13.36 -15.97
CA ARG A 17 27.27 14.03 -15.26
C ARG A 17 26.15 13.05 -14.93
N ALA A 18 25.73 12.20 -15.87
CA ALA A 18 24.70 11.20 -15.65
C ALA A 18 25.11 10.15 -14.59
N CYS A 19 26.36 9.69 -14.61
CA CYS A 19 26.89 8.75 -13.62
C CYS A 19 26.96 9.36 -12.22
N GLN A 20 27.33 10.64 -12.10
CA GLN A 20 27.34 11.37 -10.82
C GLN A 20 25.94 11.48 -10.22
N GLU A 21 24.94 11.87 -11.02
CA GLU A 21 23.56 11.97 -10.58
C GLU A 21 22.97 10.58 -10.22
N ALA A 22 23.33 9.54 -10.97
CA ALA A 22 22.96 8.17 -10.63
C ALA A 22 23.54 7.74 -9.27
N GLY A 23 24.82 8.02 -9.02
CA GLY A 23 25.48 7.77 -7.74
C GLY A 23 24.81 8.49 -6.57
N ALA A 24 24.48 9.78 -6.74
CA ALA A 24 23.74 10.56 -5.75
C ALA A 24 22.34 10.01 -5.46
N ALA A 25 21.70 9.39 -6.44
CA ALA A 25 20.40 8.73 -6.32
C ALA A 25 20.48 7.26 -5.82
N GLY A 26 21.67 6.74 -5.49
CA GLY A 26 21.85 5.34 -5.08
C GLY A 26 21.63 4.32 -6.22
N VAL A 27 21.80 4.76 -7.46
CA VAL A 27 21.71 3.95 -8.68
C VAL A 27 23.12 3.63 -9.17
N ARG A 28 23.44 2.34 -9.30
CA ARG A 28 24.66 1.88 -9.96
C ARG A 28 24.42 1.90 -11.47
N LEU A 29 24.91 2.94 -12.13
CA LEU A 29 24.89 3.08 -13.58
C LEU A 29 26.28 2.75 -14.13
N GLU A 30 26.39 1.69 -14.91
CA GLU A 30 27.65 1.24 -15.52
C GLU A 30 27.71 1.66 -16.98
N VAL A 31 28.79 2.32 -17.40
CA VAL A 31 29.02 2.63 -18.82
C VAL A 31 29.60 1.38 -19.47
N VAL A 32 28.91 0.85 -20.47
CA VAL A 32 29.24 -0.40 -21.15
C VAL A 32 29.36 -0.12 -22.63
N ASP A 33 30.50 -0.47 -23.23
CA ASP A 33 30.61 -0.51 -24.69
C ASP A 33 29.91 -1.80 -25.17
N PRO A 34 28.88 -1.72 -26.03
CA PRO A 34 28.21 -2.89 -26.57
C PRO A 34 29.18 -3.87 -27.21
N LYS A 35 30.27 -3.38 -27.81
CA LYS A 35 31.28 -4.21 -28.47
C LYS A 35 32.09 -5.06 -27.47
N ASP A 36 32.08 -4.68 -26.19
CA ASP A 36 32.66 -5.47 -25.11
C ASP A 36 31.69 -6.54 -24.56
N VAL A 37 30.46 -6.63 -25.10
CA VAL A 37 29.44 -7.59 -24.66
C VAL A 37 29.25 -8.69 -25.71
N GLU A 38 29.48 -9.93 -25.31
CA GLU A 38 29.20 -11.12 -26.10
C GLU A 38 27.87 -11.75 -25.65
N LEU A 39 27.10 -12.24 -26.63
CA LEU A 39 25.80 -12.89 -26.41
C LEU A 39 25.91 -14.39 -26.66
N VAL A 40 25.43 -15.19 -25.71
CA VAL A 40 25.29 -16.64 -25.90
C VAL A 40 23.81 -17.01 -25.87
N LEU A 41 23.28 -17.40 -27.02
CA LEU A 41 21.92 -17.91 -27.18
C LEU A 41 21.93 -19.43 -27.07
N ASP A 42 21.11 -19.95 -26.17
CA ASP A 42 20.95 -21.38 -25.93
C ASP A 42 19.44 -21.67 -25.84
N PRO A 43 18.89 -22.60 -26.63
CA PRO A 43 17.48 -22.98 -26.50
C PRO A 43 17.17 -23.76 -25.22
N GLU A 44 18.18 -24.37 -24.59
CA GLU A 44 18.07 -25.19 -23.38
C GLU A 44 18.49 -24.44 -22.10
N ALA A 45 19.09 -23.25 -22.23
CA ALA A 45 19.53 -22.44 -21.11
C ALA A 45 19.16 -20.94 -21.26
N PRO A 46 19.05 -20.18 -20.17
CA PRO A 46 18.84 -18.73 -20.26
C PRO A 46 19.99 -18.07 -21.06
N THR A 47 19.66 -17.07 -21.88
CA THR A 47 20.69 -16.29 -22.60
C THR A 47 21.71 -15.72 -21.62
N ARG A 48 22.99 -15.93 -21.90
CA ARG A 48 24.10 -15.42 -21.09
C ARG A 48 24.70 -14.19 -21.75
N LEU A 49 25.06 -13.21 -20.93
CA LEU A 49 25.74 -11.98 -21.32
C LEU A 49 27.16 -12.05 -20.78
N LEU A 50 28.18 -11.91 -21.62
CA LEU A 50 29.57 -11.83 -21.16
C LEU A 50 30.10 -10.41 -21.42
N HIS A 51 30.39 -9.67 -20.37
CA HIS A 51 31.05 -8.37 -20.47
C HIS A 51 32.56 -8.59 -20.30
N LYS A 52 33.35 -8.35 -21.34
CA LYS A 52 34.81 -8.59 -21.38
C LYS A 52 35.17 -10.04 -21.00
N GLY A 53 34.40 -10.99 -21.51
CA GLY A 53 34.59 -12.43 -21.26
C GLY A 53 34.12 -12.92 -19.88
N ILE A 54 33.53 -12.05 -19.05
CA ILE A 54 32.99 -12.42 -17.73
C ILE A 54 31.47 -12.45 -17.81
N GLU A 55 30.86 -13.57 -17.41
CA GLU A 55 29.40 -13.69 -17.36
C GLU A 55 28.81 -12.70 -16.33
N VAL A 56 27.84 -11.91 -16.78
CA VAL A 56 27.17 -10.87 -15.99
C VAL A 56 25.66 -11.05 -16.03
N ALA A 57 24.99 -10.68 -14.92
CA ALA A 57 23.54 -10.61 -14.89
C ALA A 57 23.03 -9.41 -15.71
N ALA A 58 21.89 -9.58 -16.37
CA ALA A 58 21.25 -8.49 -17.10
C ALA A 58 20.91 -7.31 -16.17
N PRO A 59 21.08 -6.05 -16.62
CA PRO A 59 20.71 -4.88 -15.83
C PRO A 59 19.19 -4.75 -15.69
N MET A 60 18.71 -3.96 -14.73
CA MET A 60 17.27 -3.68 -14.61
C MET A 60 16.77 -2.78 -15.75
N PHE A 61 17.65 -1.88 -16.23
CA PHE A 61 17.37 -0.96 -17.32
C PHE A 61 18.63 -0.72 -18.16
N ALA A 62 18.44 -0.35 -19.41
CA ALA A 62 19.50 0.09 -20.31
C ALA A 62 19.12 1.42 -20.95
N VAL A 63 20.01 2.40 -20.83
CA VAL A 63 19.94 3.67 -21.58
C VAL A 63 20.94 3.55 -22.69
N ALA A 64 20.45 3.47 -23.93
CA ALA A 64 21.33 3.46 -25.08
C ALA A 64 21.60 4.91 -25.53
N ALA A 65 22.84 5.34 -25.38
CA ALA A 65 23.33 6.63 -25.81
C ALA A 65 24.41 6.40 -26.87
N PHE A 66 24.10 6.46 -28.16
CA PHE A 66 25.14 6.39 -29.22
C PHE A 66 24.82 7.38 -30.33
N VAL A 67 25.74 8.26 -30.73
CA VAL A 67 27.02 8.02 -31.44
C VAL A 67 26.72 7.59 -32.87
N GLU A 68 26.66 8.61 -33.73
CA GLU A 68 26.85 8.67 -35.19
C GLU A 68 26.21 7.66 -36.15
N GLU A 69 25.97 6.40 -35.80
CA GLU A 69 25.56 5.37 -36.75
C GLU A 69 24.71 4.28 -36.06
N ALA A 70 23.66 3.80 -36.73
CA ALA A 70 22.88 2.64 -36.30
C ALA A 70 23.69 1.35 -36.51
N ASP A 71 24.70 1.11 -35.68
CA ASP A 71 25.52 -0.10 -35.71
C ASP A 71 24.64 -1.34 -35.48
N ALA A 72 24.68 -2.28 -36.42
CA ALA A 72 23.90 -3.51 -36.38
C ALA A 72 24.17 -4.33 -35.11
N TYR A 73 25.41 -4.29 -34.61
CA TYR A 73 25.78 -5.01 -33.38
C TYR A 73 25.09 -4.40 -32.14
N ASN A 74 25.07 -3.07 -32.05
CA ASN A 74 24.45 -2.34 -30.93
C ASN A 74 22.94 -2.60 -30.87
N LEU A 75 22.28 -2.58 -32.05
CA LEU A 75 20.86 -2.90 -32.15
C LEU A 75 20.56 -4.34 -31.74
N ALA A 76 21.42 -5.30 -32.09
CA ALA A 76 21.26 -6.70 -31.71
C ALA A 76 21.37 -6.92 -30.20
N LEU A 77 22.35 -6.31 -29.53
CA LEU A 77 22.45 -6.34 -28.06
C LEU A 77 21.20 -5.75 -27.41
N LEU A 78 20.74 -4.60 -27.88
CA LEU A 78 19.57 -3.96 -27.29
C LEU A 78 18.29 -4.79 -27.49
N GLN A 79 18.09 -5.40 -28.66
CA GLN A 79 16.99 -6.35 -28.92
C GLN A 79 17.03 -7.55 -27.97
N GLN A 80 18.24 -8.05 -27.68
CA GLN A 80 18.39 -9.15 -26.73
C GLN A 80 18.02 -8.73 -25.30
N LEU A 81 18.47 -7.56 -24.86
CA LEU A 81 18.08 -7.00 -23.55
C LEU A 81 16.56 -6.81 -23.44
N GLU A 82 15.92 -6.29 -24.50
CA GLU A 82 14.46 -6.17 -24.57
C GLU A 82 13.75 -7.51 -24.41
N THR A 83 14.24 -8.55 -25.08
CA THR A 83 13.68 -9.91 -25.04
C THR A 83 13.84 -10.55 -23.66
N GLN A 84 14.91 -10.22 -22.93
CA GLN A 84 15.11 -10.60 -21.52
C GLN A 84 14.26 -9.79 -20.53
N GLY A 85 13.45 -8.84 -21.02
CA GLY A 85 12.55 -8.04 -20.19
C GLY A 85 13.20 -6.82 -19.52
N VAL A 86 14.46 -6.52 -19.84
CA VAL A 86 15.18 -5.31 -19.40
C VAL A 86 14.40 -4.07 -19.86
N LEU A 87 14.36 -3.03 -19.01
CA LEU A 87 13.80 -1.75 -19.42
C LEU A 87 14.81 -1.01 -20.33
N CYS A 88 14.70 -1.21 -21.64
CA CYS A 88 15.41 -0.40 -22.63
C CYS A 88 14.65 0.92 -22.80
N VAL A 89 15.25 2.02 -22.34
CA VAL A 89 14.54 3.31 -22.25
C VAL A 89 14.12 3.80 -23.64
N ASN A 90 15.07 3.87 -24.57
CA ASN A 90 14.76 3.85 -25.99
C ASN A 90 14.95 2.41 -26.48
N ARG A 91 14.02 1.94 -27.31
CA ARG A 91 14.05 0.59 -27.89
C ARG A 91 14.99 0.55 -29.09
N ALA A 92 15.42 -0.63 -29.50
CA ALA A 92 16.23 -0.82 -30.71
C ALA A 92 15.53 -0.26 -31.95
N GLU A 93 14.22 -0.41 -32.04
CA GLU A 93 13.43 0.20 -33.10
C GLU A 93 13.46 1.73 -33.05
N THR A 94 13.35 2.34 -31.86
CA THR A 94 13.47 3.79 -31.67
C THR A 94 14.82 4.30 -32.17
N LEU A 95 15.91 3.63 -31.78
CA LEU A 95 17.27 4.00 -32.20
C LEU A 95 17.45 3.89 -33.71
N LYS A 96 16.95 2.80 -34.31
CA LYS A 96 16.98 2.62 -35.76
C LYS A 96 16.25 3.75 -36.48
N ARG A 97 15.06 4.12 -35.99
CA ARG A 97 14.26 5.22 -36.55
C ARG A 97 14.99 6.55 -36.44
N THR A 98 15.54 6.90 -35.28
CA THR A 98 16.27 8.18 -35.08
C THR A 98 17.66 8.23 -35.72
N GLY A 99 18.31 7.09 -35.91
CA GLY A 99 19.65 7.01 -36.51
C GLY A 99 19.63 7.13 -38.04
N ASP A 100 18.50 6.83 -38.68
CA ASP A 100 18.31 7.00 -40.12
C ASP A 100 17.42 8.21 -40.40
N LYS A 101 18.04 9.27 -40.90
CA LYS A 101 17.36 10.54 -41.23
C LYS A 101 16.29 10.37 -42.31
N LEU A 102 16.52 9.50 -43.30
CA LEU A 102 15.54 9.23 -44.35
C LEU A 102 14.35 8.49 -43.77
N LEU A 103 14.59 7.44 -42.98
CA LEU A 103 13.53 6.66 -42.33
C LEU A 103 12.68 7.54 -41.41
N THR A 104 13.31 8.40 -40.59
CA THR A 104 12.57 9.37 -39.78
C THR A 104 11.65 10.21 -40.66
N LEU A 105 12.18 10.85 -41.71
CA LEU A 105 11.37 11.71 -42.58
C LEU A 105 10.26 10.95 -43.32
N GLN A 106 10.51 9.71 -43.75
CA GLN A 106 9.50 8.85 -44.37
C GLN A 106 8.34 8.56 -43.42
N LEU A 107 8.63 8.19 -42.17
CA LEU A 107 7.60 7.90 -41.16
C LEU A 107 6.77 9.13 -40.83
N LEU A 108 7.42 10.28 -40.64
CA LEU A 108 6.74 11.54 -40.33
C LEU A 108 5.89 12.04 -41.51
N ALA A 109 6.42 11.98 -42.74
CA ALA A 109 5.69 12.37 -43.94
C ALA A 109 4.48 11.45 -44.20
N ALA A 110 4.63 10.14 -44.01
CA ALA A 110 3.54 9.17 -44.17
C ALA A 110 2.40 9.41 -43.16
N ALA A 111 2.72 9.92 -41.98
CA ALA A 111 1.75 10.32 -40.97
C ALA A 111 1.14 11.72 -41.19
N GLY A 112 1.54 12.42 -42.27
CA GLY A 112 1.05 13.76 -42.59
C GLY A 112 1.68 14.88 -41.77
N LEU A 113 2.80 14.64 -41.07
CA LEU A 113 3.46 15.68 -40.29
C LEU A 113 4.24 16.65 -41.17
N PRO A 114 4.33 17.93 -40.74
CA PRO A 114 5.05 18.96 -41.48
C PRO A 114 6.55 18.68 -41.44
N VAL A 115 7.10 18.14 -42.53
CA VAL A 115 8.54 17.97 -42.74
C VAL A 115 9.01 18.77 -43.97
N PRO A 116 10.27 19.21 -44.03
CA PRO A 116 10.80 19.84 -45.23
C PRO A 116 10.74 18.88 -46.43
N ARG A 117 10.37 19.39 -47.62
CA ARG A 117 10.41 18.59 -48.85
C ARG A 117 11.83 18.06 -49.05
N THR A 118 11.96 16.76 -49.29
CA THR A 118 13.24 16.06 -49.30
C THR A 118 13.32 15.11 -50.49
N ILE A 119 14.46 15.06 -51.15
CA ILE A 119 14.81 14.17 -52.26
C ILE A 119 15.98 13.30 -51.83
N LEU A 120 15.88 12.00 -52.09
CA LEU A 120 17.03 11.09 -52.02
C LEU A 120 17.85 11.24 -53.30
N VAL A 121 19.09 11.68 -53.15
CA VAL A 121 20.00 12.06 -54.22
C VAL A 121 21.09 11.00 -54.38
N ARG A 122 21.31 10.62 -55.63
CA ARG A 122 22.44 9.82 -56.14
C ARG A 122 23.28 10.65 -57.13
N PRO A 123 24.53 10.27 -57.43
CA PRO A 123 25.38 11.01 -58.37
C PRO A 123 24.70 11.29 -59.73
N GLU A 124 23.84 10.40 -60.20
CA GLU A 124 23.14 10.53 -61.49
C GLU A 124 21.85 11.37 -61.42
N THR A 125 21.54 11.96 -60.26
CA THR A 125 20.32 12.76 -60.07
C THR A 125 20.44 14.09 -60.81
N SER A 126 19.45 14.46 -61.62
CA SER A 126 19.49 15.73 -62.35
C SER A 126 19.50 16.95 -61.40
N PRO A 127 20.49 17.86 -61.51
CA PRO A 127 20.49 19.13 -60.78
C PRO A 127 19.22 19.96 -61.03
N ALA A 128 18.74 19.99 -62.28
CA ALA A 128 17.51 20.67 -62.67
C ALA A 128 16.28 20.13 -61.93
N PHE A 129 16.18 18.80 -61.78
CA PHE A 129 15.10 18.17 -61.03
C PHE A 129 15.10 18.59 -59.55
N ILE A 130 16.29 18.67 -58.93
CA ILE A 130 16.44 19.15 -57.54
C ILE A 130 15.99 20.61 -57.43
N ARG A 131 16.46 21.48 -58.34
CA ARG A 131 16.10 22.91 -58.39
C ARG A 131 14.60 23.10 -58.57
N GLU A 132 13.98 22.40 -59.52
CA GLU A 132 12.56 22.55 -59.84
C GLU A 132 11.65 22.06 -58.72
N THR A 133 12.09 21.02 -58.00
CA THR A 133 11.31 20.43 -56.92
C THR A 133 11.47 21.20 -55.60
N LEU A 134 12.70 21.59 -55.22
CA LEU A 134 13.00 22.15 -53.90
C LEU A 134 13.26 23.66 -53.91
N GLY A 135 13.61 24.24 -55.06
CA GLY A 135 14.10 25.61 -55.17
C GLY A 135 15.57 25.76 -54.76
N LEU A 136 16.07 26.99 -54.83
CA LEU A 136 17.40 27.37 -54.34
C LEU A 136 17.26 28.54 -53.34
N PRO A 137 18.10 28.59 -52.29
CA PRO A 137 19.14 27.62 -51.96
C PRO A 137 18.56 26.28 -51.43
N VAL A 138 19.32 25.19 -51.53
CA VAL A 138 18.93 23.84 -51.08
C VAL A 138 19.90 23.31 -50.03
N VAL A 139 19.40 22.58 -49.05
CA VAL A 139 20.22 21.96 -47.99
C VAL A 139 20.59 20.55 -48.41
N ILE A 140 21.88 20.27 -48.58
CA ILE A 140 22.39 18.92 -48.78
C ILE A 140 22.82 18.33 -47.44
N LYS A 141 22.39 17.11 -47.14
CA LYS A 141 22.76 16.36 -45.93
C LYS A 141 23.26 14.97 -46.32
N VAL A 142 24.37 14.55 -45.73
CA VAL A 142 24.78 13.14 -45.73
C VAL A 142 23.82 12.31 -44.87
N LEU A 143 23.52 11.08 -45.32
CA LEU A 143 22.74 10.12 -44.52
C LEU A 143 23.50 9.79 -43.23
N ASP A 144 24.77 9.43 -43.36
CA ASP A 144 25.66 9.08 -42.26
C ASP A 144 26.47 10.30 -41.80
N GLY A 145 26.18 10.82 -40.61
CA GLY A 145 26.96 11.92 -40.00
C GLY A 145 26.24 12.65 -38.86
N SER A 146 26.98 13.12 -37.85
CA SER A 146 26.46 13.90 -36.72
C SER A 146 27.09 15.29 -36.57
N LYS A 147 26.60 16.08 -35.59
CA LYS A 147 27.14 17.38 -35.18
C LYS A 147 27.24 18.43 -36.29
N GLY A 148 26.42 18.32 -37.33
CA GLY A 148 26.37 19.28 -38.45
C GLY A 148 27.53 19.16 -39.45
N HIS A 149 28.37 18.13 -39.35
CA HIS A 149 29.31 17.73 -40.40
C HIS A 149 28.52 17.05 -41.52
N GLY A 150 28.83 17.38 -42.78
CA GLY A 150 28.10 16.86 -43.94
C GLY A 150 26.72 17.52 -44.20
N VAL A 151 26.46 18.70 -43.62
CA VAL A 151 25.33 19.57 -44.02
C VAL A 151 25.87 20.80 -44.75
N SER A 152 25.46 21.00 -45.99
CA SER A 152 25.91 22.11 -46.85
C SER A 152 24.70 22.85 -47.43
N LEU A 153 24.79 24.18 -47.52
CA LEU A 153 23.80 25.00 -48.21
C LEU A 153 24.32 25.31 -49.61
N ILE A 154 23.56 24.93 -50.62
CA ILE A 154 23.91 25.10 -52.02
C ILE A 154 23.07 26.22 -52.63
N HIS A 155 23.71 27.22 -53.20
CA HIS A 155 23.07 28.46 -53.65
C HIS A 155 22.76 28.50 -55.13
N SER A 156 23.44 27.68 -55.94
CA SER A 156 23.30 27.68 -57.40
C SER A 156 23.22 26.25 -57.97
N GLU A 157 22.61 26.12 -59.15
CA GLU A 157 22.57 24.84 -59.88
C GLU A 157 23.98 24.35 -60.25
N LYS A 158 24.90 25.27 -60.54
CA LYS A 158 26.31 24.96 -60.83
C LYS A 158 27.04 24.34 -59.64
N GLU A 159 26.72 24.79 -58.41
CA GLU A 159 27.25 24.17 -57.20
C GLU A 159 26.69 22.76 -57.00
N LEU A 160 25.42 22.49 -57.36
CA LEU A 160 24.84 21.14 -57.36
C LEU A 160 25.54 20.24 -58.38
N GLU A 161 25.71 20.71 -59.62
CA GLU A 161 26.45 20.00 -60.67
C GLU A 161 27.84 19.59 -60.19
N THR A 162 28.60 20.56 -59.66
CA THR A 162 29.95 20.32 -59.14
C THR A 162 29.97 19.28 -58.03
N LEU A 163 29.02 19.36 -57.09
CA LEU A 163 28.92 18.39 -56.00
C LEU A 163 28.64 16.97 -56.51
N LEU A 164 27.72 16.82 -57.46
CA LEU A 164 27.34 15.52 -58.02
C LEU A 164 28.47 14.91 -58.86
N GLU A 165 29.15 15.72 -59.68
CA GLU A 165 30.35 15.30 -60.42
C GLU A 165 31.46 14.83 -59.47
N MET A 166 31.67 15.53 -58.35
CA MET A 166 32.65 15.12 -57.34
C MET A 166 32.30 13.79 -56.68
N LEU A 167 31.02 13.54 -56.40
CA LEU A 167 30.56 12.28 -55.82
C LEU A 167 30.73 11.11 -56.79
N ASP A 168 30.40 11.32 -58.07
CA ASP A 168 30.59 10.34 -59.13
C ASP A 168 32.08 10.01 -59.32
N ALA A 169 32.93 11.05 -59.41
CA ALA A 169 34.37 10.91 -59.54
C ALA A 169 35.02 10.19 -58.34
N ALA A 170 34.52 10.46 -57.13
CA ALA A 170 34.95 9.77 -55.91
C ALA A 170 34.44 8.32 -55.83
N ARG A 171 33.61 7.86 -56.78
CA ARG A 171 32.88 6.58 -56.74
C ARG A 171 32.13 6.39 -55.43
N CYS A 172 31.64 7.50 -54.87
CA CYS A 172 30.90 7.50 -53.63
C CYS A 172 29.48 7.02 -53.92
N GLN A 173 29.15 5.79 -53.49
CA GLN A 173 27.81 5.24 -53.64
C GLN A 173 26.85 5.63 -52.50
N SER A 174 27.34 6.40 -51.51
CA SER A 174 26.51 6.87 -50.40
C SER A 174 25.48 7.87 -50.91
N ALA A 175 24.20 7.60 -50.66
CA ALA A 175 23.13 8.50 -51.01
C ALA A 175 23.13 9.76 -50.12
N LEU A 176 22.69 10.88 -50.68
CA LEU A 176 22.53 12.15 -49.98
C LEU A 176 21.06 12.53 -49.89
N LEU A 177 20.72 13.42 -48.97
CA LEU A 177 19.42 14.07 -48.93
C LEU A 177 19.56 15.51 -49.41
N ALA A 178 18.79 15.88 -50.44
CA ALA A 178 18.56 17.28 -50.76
C ALA A 178 17.23 17.71 -50.14
N GLN A 179 17.24 18.79 -49.37
CA GLN A 179 16.11 19.23 -48.56
C GLN A 179 15.82 20.71 -48.80
N GLU A 180 14.54 21.08 -48.87
CA GLU A 180 14.07 22.46 -48.93
C GLU A 180 14.72 23.31 -47.84
N PHE A 181 15.27 24.46 -48.22
CA PHE A 181 15.79 25.42 -47.26
C PHE A 181 14.64 26.22 -46.64
N ILE A 182 14.45 26.08 -45.34
CA ILE A 182 13.42 26.79 -44.58
C ILE A 182 13.97 28.16 -44.17
N ALA A 183 13.68 29.19 -44.97
CA ALA A 183 14.25 30.53 -44.82
C ALA A 183 13.95 31.18 -43.45
N ASP A 184 12.74 31.00 -42.93
CA ASP A 184 12.30 31.57 -41.63
C ASP A 184 13.11 31.00 -40.44
N SER A 185 13.74 29.84 -40.64
CA SER A 185 14.60 29.18 -39.65
C SER A 185 16.09 29.43 -39.88
N ARG A 186 16.49 30.37 -40.75
CA ARG A 186 17.90 30.67 -41.00
C ARG A 186 18.60 31.09 -39.71
N GLY A 187 19.61 30.32 -39.29
CA GLY A 187 20.41 30.60 -38.09
C GLY A 187 19.68 30.40 -36.75
N ARG A 188 18.46 29.85 -36.75
CA ARG A 188 17.68 29.58 -35.52
C ARG A 188 16.84 28.30 -35.63
N ASP A 189 16.71 27.58 -34.53
CA ASP A 189 15.77 26.46 -34.41
C ASP A 189 15.31 26.28 -32.96
N LEU A 190 14.32 25.41 -32.76
CA LEU A 190 13.91 24.96 -31.44
C LEU A 190 14.35 23.53 -31.21
N ARG A 191 14.91 23.25 -30.04
CA ARG A 191 15.12 21.88 -29.55
C ARG A 191 14.15 21.62 -28.42
N VAL A 192 13.29 20.63 -28.61
CA VAL A 192 12.37 20.11 -27.61
C VAL A 192 13.00 18.90 -26.92
N LEU A 193 13.17 18.97 -25.61
CA LEU A 193 13.59 17.86 -24.77
C LEU A 193 12.44 16.90 -24.54
N VAL A 194 12.68 15.62 -24.78
CA VAL A 194 11.74 14.52 -24.52
C VAL A 194 12.25 13.71 -23.33
N ILE A 195 11.39 13.48 -22.34
CA ILE A 195 11.61 12.55 -21.23
C ILE A 195 10.29 11.84 -20.93
N ASP A 196 10.35 10.52 -20.72
CA ASP A 196 9.18 9.69 -20.40
C ASP A 196 8.12 9.69 -21.51
N GLY A 197 8.57 9.81 -22.77
CA GLY A 197 7.70 9.88 -23.94
C GLY A 197 6.86 11.16 -24.01
N ARG A 198 7.33 12.26 -23.41
CA ARG A 198 6.61 13.54 -23.37
C ARG A 198 7.56 14.73 -23.61
N PRO A 199 7.10 15.80 -24.31
CA PRO A 199 7.85 17.03 -24.44
C PRO A 199 7.88 17.79 -23.11
N GLN A 200 9.09 18.06 -22.60
CA GLN A 200 9.32 18.68 -21.29
C GLN A 200 9.65 20.16 -21.39
N VAL A 201 10.77 20.47 -22.06
CA VAL A 201 11.35 21.82 -22.16
C VAL A 201 11.68 22.11 -23.61
N CYS A 202 11.57 23.38 -24.01
CA CYS A 202 11.94 23.85 -25.33
C CYS A 202 13.04 24.89 -25.18
N MET A 203 14.13 24.75 -25.94
CA MET A 203 15.17 25.77 -26.03
C MET A 203 15.26 26.32 -27.44
N LEU A 204 15.44 27.63 -27.56
CA LEU A 204 15.78 28.31 -28.80
C LEU A 204 17.29 28.33 -28.96
N ARG A 205 17.80 27.72 -30.04
CA ARG A 205 19.22 27.82 -30.42
C ARG A 205 19.38 28.86 -31.52
N GLN A 206 20.36 29.75 -31.38
CA GLN A 206 20.60 30.84 -32.33
C GLN A 206 22.10 30.99 -32.62
N ASN A 207 22.44 31.21 -33.89
CA ASN A 207 23.80 31.57 -34.28
C ASN A 207 24.11 33.02 -33.85
N ARG A 208 25.36 33.27 -33.41
CA ARG A 208 25.84 34.61 -33.05
C ARG A 208 26.29 35.44 -34.26
N SER A 209 26.60 34.83 -35.40
CA SER A 209 26.97 35.56 -36.63
C SER A 209 25.78 35.64 -37.61
N SER A 210 25.64 36.79 -38.27
CA SER A 210 24.64 37.00 -39.33
C SER A 210 24.95 36.25 -40.63
N GLU A 211 26.15 35.67 -40.74
CA GLU A 211 26.63 34.97 -41.94
C GLU A 211 26.35 33.45 -41.92
N GLY A 212 26.26 32.83 -40.74
CA GLY A 212 26.07 31.38 -40.61
C GLY A 212 24.59 30.95 -40.67
N PHE A 213 24.25 30.00 -41.55
CA PHE A 213 22.87 29.47 -41.65
C PHE A 213 22.51 28.40 -40.59
N LYS A 214 23.51 27.80 -39.93
CA LYS A 214 23.33 26.75 -38.90
C LYS A 214 23.19 27.35 -37.50
N SER A 215 22.35 26.75 -36.65
CA SER A 215 21.98 27.19 -35.29
C SER A 215 22.70 26.45 -34.15
N ASN A 216 23.59 25.49 -34.44
CA ASN A 216 24.17 24.61 -33.43
C ASN A 216 25.01 25.36 -32.38
N VAL A 217 24.71 25.12 -31.09
CA VAL A 217 25.43 25.67 -29.93
C VAL A 217 26.91 25.25 -29.92
N SER A 218 27.21 24.04 -30.39
CA SER A 218 28.59 23.52 -30.53
C SER A 218 29.44 24.26 -31.58
N ALA A 219 28.82 25.11 -32.41
CA ALA A 219 29.50 25.97 -33.39
C ALA A 219 29.56 27.45 -32.94
N GLY A 220 29.31 27.73 -31.65
CA GLY A 220 29.40 29.09 -31.08
C GLY A 220 28.05 29.84 -30.95
N GLY A 221 26.92 29.16 -31.11
CA GLY A 221 25.57 29.73 -30.91
C GLY A 221 25.17 29.93 -29.44
N SER A 222 24.15 30.74 -29.18
CA SER A 222 23.51 30.89 -27.86
C SER A 222 22.30 29.97 -27.72
N ALA A 223 22.06 29.47 -26.50
CA ALA A 223 20.85 28.75 -26.12
C ALA A 223 20.05 29.60 -25.12
N ASN A 224 18.75 29.76 -25.36
CA ASN A 224 17.82 30.46 -24.48
C ASN A 224 16.58 29.60 -24.25
N ASP A 225 15.99 29.68 -23.06
CA ASP A 225 14.71 29.02 -22.77
C ASP A 225 13.62 29.56 -23.70
N TYR A 226 12.73 28.70 -24.17
CA TYR A 226 11.64 29.08 -25.07
C TYR A 226 10.30 28.49 -24.56
N PRO A 227 9.22 29.30 -24.50
CA PRO A 227 7.93 28.81 -24.03
C PRO A 227 7.39 27.64 -24.85
N MET A 228 6.98 26.57 -24.17
CA MET A 228 6.34 25.41 -24.78
C MET A 228 4.89 25.74 -25.15
N SER A 229 4.65 26.18 -26.40
CA SER A 229 3.29 26.42 -26.91
C SER A 229 2.53 25.11 -27.14
N GLU A 230 1.20 25.20 -27.25
CA GLU A 230 0.34 24.04 -27.58
C GLU A 230 0.73 23.41 -28.93
N ALA A 231 0.99 24.23 -29.95
CA ALA A 231 1.45 23.76 -31.26
C ALA A 231 2.79 23.00 -31.18
N ILE A 232 3.76 23.47 -30.38
CA ILE A 232 5.03 22.76 -30.17
C ILE A 232 4.76 21.44 -29.44
N ARG A 233 3.92 21.44 -28.41
CA ARG A 233 3.59 20.26 -27.60
C ARG A 233 2.91 19.19 -28.44
N GLU A 234 1.90 19.53 -29.22
CA GLU A 234 1.14 18.61 -30.06
C GLU A 234 2.03 18.02 -31.16
N LEU A 235 2.74 18.86 -31.91
CA LEU A 235 3.64 18.39 -32.97
C LEU A 235 4.74 17.48 -32.40
N SER A 236 5.34 17.85 -31.27
CA SER A 236 6.36 17.02 -30.62
C SER A 236 5.79 15.69 -30.13
N GLN A 237 4.57 15.68 -29.57
CA GLN A 237 3.94 14.46 -29.11
C GLN A 237 3.63 13.51 -30.27
N GLN A 238 3.14 14.02 -31.40
CA GLN A 238 2.92 13.21 -32.61
C GLN A 238 4.24 12.60 -33.12
N VAL A 239 5.33 13.37 -33.14
CA VAL A 239 6.68 12.85 -33.49
C VAL A 239 7.10 11.75 -32.50
N ILE A 240 6.91 11.97 -31.20
CA ILE A 240 7.25 10.99 -30.15
C ILE A 240 6.50 9.68 -30.37
N ASP A 241 5.20 9.74 -30.64
CA ASP A 241 4.34 8.56 -30.78
C ASP A 241 4.69 7.76 -32.05
N ILE A 242 4.98 8.45 -33.17
CA ILE A 242 5.38 7.82 -34.44
C ILE A 242 6.75 7.18 -34.32
N ILE A 243 7.72 7.86 -33.70
CA ILE A 243 9.10 7.38 -33.59
C ILE A 243 9.27 6.37 -32.44
N GLY A 244 8.45 6.46 -31.39
CA GLY A 244 8.59 5.69 -30.16
C GLY A 244 9.70 6.26 -29.25
N LEU A 245 9.86 7.58 -29.21
CA LEU A 245 10.96 8.26 -28.53
C LEU A 245 10.67 8.44 -27.03
N ASN A 246 11.37 7.72 -26.14
CA ASN A 246 11.15 7.86 -24.70
C ASN A 246 12.00 9.00 -24.10
N ILE A 247 13.27 9.07 -24.50
CA ILE A 247 14.18 10.15 -24.18
C ILE A 247 14.82 10.61 -25.48
N GLY A 248 14.97 11.92 -25.66
CA GLY A 248 15.58 12.42 -26.87
C GLY A 248 15.38 13.91 -27.05
N GLY A 249 15.73 14.40 -28.24
CA GLY A 249 15.54 15.78 -28.63
C GLY A 249 14.92 15.88 -30.01
N ILE A 250 13.89 16.71 -30.15
CA ILE A 250 13.25 17.01 -31.44
C ILE A 250 13.65 18.42 -31.86
N ASP A 251 14.21 18.54 -33.07
CA ASP A 251 14.52 19.82 -33.70
C ASP A 251 13.35 20.28 -34.56
N LEU A 252 12.82 21.46 -34.24
CA LEU A 252 11.78 22.13 -35.00
C LEU A 252 12.35 23.38 -35.68
N LEU A 253 12.02 23.55 -36.95
CA LEU A 253 12.35 24.71 -37.75
C LEU A 253 11.13 25.63 -37.84
N PHE A 254 11.35 26.94 -37.83
CA PHE A 254 10.29 27.94 -38.01
C PHE A 254 9.82 27.98 -39.46
N LYS A 255 8.51 28.01 -39.73
CA LYS A 255 7.95 28.19 -41.07
C LYS A 255 6.61 28.94 -40.99
N GLY A 256 6.58 30.20 -41.42
CA GLY A 256 5.45 31.10 -41.22
C GLY A 256 5.10 31.23 -39.73
N ASP A 257 3.81 31.08 -39.41
CA ASP A 257 3.31 31.07 -38.03
C ASP A 257 3.41 29.68 -37.35
N GLY A 258 3.99 28.69 -38.04
CA GLY A 258 4.07 27.30 -37.58
C GLY A 258 5.49 26.73 -37.54
N PHE A 259 5.56 25.40 -37.43
CA PHE A 259 6.79 24.65 -37.28
C PHE A 259 6.85 23.47 -38.24
N VAL A 260 8.05 23.12 -38.70
CA VAL A 260 8.33 21.89 -39.42
C VAL A 260 9.36 21.06 -38.65
N VAL A 261 9.22 19.73 -38.67
CA VAL A 261 10.12 18.81 -37.97
C VAL A 261 11.40 18.66 -38.78
N GLY A 262 12.53 19.08 -38.21
CA GLY A 262 13.84 19.00 -38.84
C GLY A 262 14.53 17.66 -38.60
N GLU A 263 14.58 17.23 -37.34
CA GLU A 263 15.27 15.99 -36.92
C GLU A 263 14.73 15.49 -35.57
N ALA A 264 14.78 14.19 -35.32
CA ALA A 264 14.53 13.59 -34.01
C ALA A 264 15.74 12.75 -33.60
N ASN A 265 16.27 12.98 -32.40
CA ASN A 265 17.48 12.36 -31.90
C ASN A 265 17.21 11.59 -30.60
N SER A 266 17.85 10.43 -30.43
CA SER A 266 17.74 9.60 -29.22
C SER A 266 18.53 10.13 -28.02
N MET A 267 19.46 11.08 -28.24
CA MET A 267 20.20 11.76 -27.18
C MET A 267 19.92 13.27 -27.23
N PRO A 268 19.35 13.85 -26.16
CA PRO A 268 18.99 15.28 -26.16
C PRO A 268 20.19 16.23 -26.04
N GLY A 269 21.29 15.79 -25.43
CA GLY A 269 22.37 16.65 -24.95
C GLY A 269 21.93 17.50 -23.74
N PHE A 270 22.68 17.47 -22.65
CA PHE A 270 22.24 18.13 -21.40
C PHE A 270 22.69 19.57 -21.30
N GLN A 271 23.95 19.86 -21.66
CA GLN A 271 24.60 21.14 -21.40
C GLN A 271 23.83 22.34 -21.97
N GLY A 272 23.33 22.25 -23.20
CA GLY A 272 22.57 23.33 -23.83
C GLY A 272 21.30 23.68 -23.05
N ILE A 273 20.53 22.65 -22.66
CA ILE A 273 19.27 22.83 -21.93
C ILE A 273 19.54 23.30 -20.50
N GLU A 274 20.46 22.66 -19.77
CA GLU A 274 20.80 23.03 -18.38
C GLU A 274 21.43 24.42 -18.27
N SER A 275 22.03 24.95 -19.36
CA SER A 275 22.59 26.31 -19.38
C SER A 275 21.53 27.42 -19.42
N CYS A 276 20.33 27.11 -19.90
CA CYS A 276 19.24 28.08 -20.06
C CYS A 276 17.99 27.74 -19.23
N ASN A 277 17.92 26.54 -18.67
CA ASN A 277 16.81 26.04 -17.87
C ASN A 277 17.34 25.33 -16.61
N ALA A 278 16.67 25.50 -15.47
CA ALA A 278 17.10 24.93 -14.18
C ALA A 278 16.85 23.41 -14.03
N LEU A 279 16.32 22.75 -15.06
CA LEU A 279 16.02 21.32 -15.05
C LEU A 279 17.31 20.49 -14.97
N ASN A 280 17.43 19.62 -13.95
CA ASN A 280 18.47 18.60 -13.91
C ASN A 280 18.05 17.41 -14.79
N VAL A 281 18.54 17.38 -16.04
CA VAL A 281 18.06 16.45 -17.06
C VAL A 281 18.37 14.99 -16.69
N PRO A 282 19.59 14.61 -16.25
CA PRO A 282 19.88 13.24 -15.82
C PRO A 282 19.02 12.78 -14.64
N ALA A 283 18.75 13.66 -13.66
CA ALA A 283 17.91 13.31 -12.53
C ALA A 283 16.45 13.02 -12.96
N GLU A 284 15.89 13.80 -13.88
CA GLU A 284 14.54 13.54 -14.41
C GLU A 284 14.46 12.25 -15.23
N ILE A 285 15.52 11.94 -15.99
CA ILE A 285 15.64 10.64 -16.69
C ILE A 285 15.64 9.48 -15.68
N LEU A 286 16.42 9.57 -14.61
CA LEU A 286 16.46 8.55 -13.57
C LEU A 286 15.11 8.40 -12.83
N LYS A 287 14.43 9.52 -12.55
CA LYS A 287 13.07 9.49 -11.99
C LYS A 287 12.08 8.79 -12.92
N SER A 288 12.16 9.08 -14.23
CA SER A 288 11.36 8.41 -15.27
C SER A 288 11.59 6.90 -15.28
N ILE A 289 12.86 6.47 -15.31
CA ILE A 289 13.25 5.05 -15.23
C ILE A 289 12.69 4.39 -13.97
N GLY A 290 12.80 5.07 -12.82
CA GLY A 290 12.23 4.59 -11.56
C GLY A 290 10.72 4.36 -11.62
N ARG A 291 9.96 5.31 -12.19
CA ARG A 291 8.51 5.17 -12.41
C ARG A 291 8.18 4.00 -13.35
N GLN A 292 8.89 3.87 -14.47
CA GLN A 292 8.66 2.81 -15.44
C GLN A 292 8.98 1.42 -14.86
N LEU A 293 10.06 1.27 -14.10
CA LEU A 293 10.40 0.02 -13.40
C LEU A 293 9.34 -0.36 -12.36
N GLN A 294 8.85 0.61 -11.58
CA GLN A 294 7.76 0.39 -10.62
C GLN A 294 6.47 -0.05 -11.32
N ALA A 295 6.09 0.61 -12.41
CA ALA A 295 4.92 0.24 -13.21
C ALA A 295 5.04 -1.19 -13.78
N ARG A 296 6.21 -1.57 -14.31
CA ARG A 296 6.47 -2.93 -14.82
C ARG A 296 6.39 -3.97 -13.71
N ALA A 297 7.00 -3.70 -12.54
CA ALA A 297 6.91 -4.58 -11.39
C ALA A 297 5.45 -4.78 -10.95
N LYS A 298 4.69 -3.68 -10.84
CA LYS A 298 3.25 -3.71 -10.51
C LYS A 298 2.46 -4.55 -11.51
N ALA A 299 2.67 -4.34 -12.82
CA ALA A 299 2.00 -5.11 -13.87
C ALA A 299 2.36 -6.61 -13.82
N ARG A 300 3.63 -6.94 -13.54
CA ARG A 300 4.08 -8.33 -13.38
C ARG A 300 3.37 -9.02 -12.22
N PHE A 301 3.35 -8.39 -11.04
CA PHE A 301 2.70 -8.98 -9.87
C PHE A 301 1.18 -9.03 -9.99
N ARG A 302 0.57 -8.05 -10.69
CA ARG A 302 -0.85 -8.13 -11.07
C ARG A 302 -1.14 -9.36 -11.93
N ARG A 303 -0.38 -9.59 -12.99
CA ARG A 303 -0.53 -10.80 -13.84
C ARG A 303 -0.32 -12.08 -13.06
N GLN A 304 0.68 -12.12 -12.16
CA GLN A 304 0.91 -13.28 -11.29
C GLN A 304 -0.28 -13.52 -10.35
N ALA A 305 -0.83 -12.47 -9.74
CA ALA A 305 -2.01 -12.57 -8.89
C ALA A 305 -3.24 -13.06 -9.68
N GLU A 306 -3.50 -12.53 -10.88
CA GLU A 306 -4.60 -12.96 -11.76
C GLU A 306 -4.45 -14.40 -12.28
N ALA A 307 -3.21 -14.91 -12.29
CA ALA A 307 -2.87 -16.27 -12.68
C ALA A 307 -3.09 -17.28 -11.55
N LEU A 308 -3.20 -16.85 -10.29
CA LEU A 308 -3.52 -17.73 -9.17
C LEU A 308 -4.84 -18.46 -9.44
N ARG A 309 -4.88 -19.74 -9.08
CA ARG A 309 -6.06 -20.60 -9.18
C ARG A 309 -6.45 -21.19 -7.83
N SER A 310 -5.51 -21.31 -6.91
CA SER A 310 -5.76 -21.92 -5.62
C SER A 310 -4.95 -21.28 -4.49
N LEU A 311 -5.45 -21.42 -3.26
CA LEU A 311 -4.77 -21.01 -2.04
C LEU A 311 -3.38 -21.66 -1.87
N ASP A 312 -3.17 -22.85 -2.43
CA ASP A 312 -1.93 -23.62 -2.27
C ASP A 312 -0.73 -22.98 -2.99
N GLU A 313 -0.96 -22.20 -4.06
CA GLU A 313 0.11 -21.48 -4.78
C GLU A 313 0.75 -20.36 -3.94
N LEU A 314 0.09 -19.95 -2.86
CA LEU A 314 0.61 -18.99 -1.89
C LEU A 314 1.44 -19.66 -0.78
N ARG A 315 1.38 -21.00 -0.66
CA ARG A 315 2.22 -21.74 0.29
C ARG A 315 3.68 -21.66 -0.15
N GLY A 316 4.59 -21.54 0.82
CA GLY A 316 6.03 -21.43 0.58
C GLY A 316 6.53 -20.09 0.04
N LYS A 317 5.64 -19.16 -0.36
CA LYS A 317 6.05 -17.79 -0.72
C LYS A 317 6.64 -17.05 0.47
N SER A 318 7.70 -16.30 0.23
CA SER A 318 8.31 -15.43 1.24
C SER A 318 7.42 -14.22 1.56
N GLU A 319 7.59 -13.62 2.74
CA GLU A 319 6.85 -12.44 3.17
C GLU A 319 6.93 -11.27 2.16
N PRO A 320 8.10 -10.92 1.59
CA PRO A 320 8.17 -9.88 0.56
C PRO A 320 7.40 -10.24 -0.72
N GLU A 321 7.44 -11.49 -1.16
CA GLU A 321 6.68 -11.95 -2.33
C GLU A 321 5.17 -11.88 -2.08
N LEU A 322 4.72 -12.30 -0.90
CA LEU A 322 3.32 -12.21 -0.50
C LEU A 322 2.81 -10.77 -0.50
N VAL A 323 3.61 -9.83 -0.01
CA VAL A 323 3.26 -8.40 -0.07
C VAL A 323 3.13 -7.94 -1.53
N GLN A 324 4.07 -8.31 -2.40
CA GLN A 324 4.00 -7.91 -3.80
C GLN A 324 2.81 -8.53 -4.55
N LEU A 325 2.53 -9.81 -4.31
CA LEU A 325 1.36 -10.50 -4.85
C LEU A 325 0.05 -9.87 -4.36
N PHE A 326 -0.04 -9.55 -3.06
CA PHE A 326 -1.19 -8.85 -2.49
C PHE A 326 -1.39 -7.47 -3.13
N MET A 327 -0.32 -6.69 -3.28
CA MET A 327 -0.38 -5.39 -3.96
C MET A 327 -0.78 -5.53 -5.44
N GLY A 328 -0.33 -6.59 -6.12
CA GLY A 328 -0.75 -6.91 -7.49
C GLY A 328 -2.23 -7.29 -7.57
N ALA A 329 -2.71 -8.10 -6.63
CA ALA A 329 -4.11 -8.53 -6.53
C ALA A 329 -5.06 -7.34 -6.30
N CYS A 330 -4.61 -6.30 -5.60
CA CYS A 330 -5.40 -5.09 -5.37
C CYS A 330 -5.80 -4.37 -6.67
N GLY A 331 -5.11 -4.62 -7.79
CA GLY A 331 -5.48 -4.06 -9.09
C GLY A 331 -6.55 -4.84 -9.86
N SER A 332 -7.03 -5.99 -9.36
CA SER A 332 -7.96 -6.88 -10.07
C SER A 332 -8.96 -7.56 -9.12
N VAL A 333 -9.57 -6.78 -8.24
CA VAL A 333 -10.34 -7.28 -7.09
C VAL A 333 -11.50 -8.19 -7.46
N GLU A 334 -12.30 -7.82 -8.46
CA GLU A 334 -13.43 -8.65 -8.95
C GLU A 334 -12.97 -10.06 -9.30
N ARG A 335 -11.96 -10.16 -10.16
CA ARG A 335 -11.40 -11.43 -10.63
C ARG A 335 -10.82 -12.25 -9.49
N ILE A 336 -10.05 -11.63 -8.59
CA ILE A 336 -9.42 -12.31 -7.45
C ILE A 336 -10.49 -12.85 -6.50
N GLN A 337 -11.52 -12.08 -6.17
CA GLN A 337 -12.61 -12.52 -5.31
C GLN A 337 -13.40 -13.68 -5.94
N GLN A 338 -13.66 -13.64 -7.25
CA GLN A 338 -14.29 -14.75 -7.95
C GLN A 338 -13.43 -16.02 -7.89
N GLN A 339 -12.11 -15.91 -8.08
CA GLN A 339 -11.19 -17.04 -7.99
C GLN A 339 -11.15 -17.65 -6.59
N VAL A 340 -11.08 -16.82 -5.55
CA VAL A 340 -11.12 -17.28 -4.14
C VAL A 340 -12.43 -18.00 -3.84
N LEU A 341 -13.58 -17.46 -4.28
CA LEU A 341 -14.86 -18.14 -4.12
C LEU A 341 -14.85 -19.52 -4.81
N LEU A 342 -14.43 -19.58 -6.08
CA LEU A 342 -14.42 -20.84 -6.82
C LEU A 342 -13.47 -21.88 -6.22
N ASP A 343 -12.30 -21.47 -5.69
CA ASP A 343 -11.39 -22.37 -4.96
C ASP A 343 -12.06 -22.91 -3.68
N ILE A 344 -12.71 -22.06 -2.88
CA ILE A 344 -13.46 -22.47 -1.68
C ILE A 344 -14.54 -23.50 -2.05
N LEU A 345 -15.31 -23.25 -3.11
CA LEU A 345 -16.41 -24.13 -3.53
C LEU A 345 -15.87 -25.46 -4.09
N GLN A 346 -14.82 -25.43 -4.89
CA GLN A 346 -14.22 -26.63 -5.49
C GLN A 346 -13.66 -27.57 -4.41
N ARG A 347 -12.92 -27.02 -3.43
CA ARG A 347 -12.36 -27.81 -2.32
C ARG A 347 -13.43 -28.52 -1.50
N ASN A 348 -14.57 -27.85 -1.32
CA ASN A 348 -15.63 -28.31 -0.45
C ASN A 348 -16.82 -28.90 -1.23
N ALA A 349 -16.67 -29.20 -2.52
CA ALA A 349 -17.78 -29.69 -3.35
C ALA A 349 -18.34 -31.05 -2.89
N HIS A 350 -17.48 -31.89 -2.30
CA HIS A 350 -17.82 -33.23 -1.83
C HIS A 350 -18.39 -33.26 -0.40
N THR A 351 -18.36 -32.14 0.33
CA THR A 351 -18.86 -32.09 1.70
C THR A 351 -20.38 -32.17 1.73
N GLU A 352 -20.98 -32.53 2.86
CA GLU A 352 -22.44 -32.58 3.01
C GLU A 352 -23.09 -31.23 2.66
N PHE A 353 -22.49 -30.11 3.13
CA PHE A 353 -22.97 -28.77 2.78
C PHE A 353 -22.80 -28.47 1.29
N GLY A 354 -21.65 -28.86 0.70
CA GLY A 354 -21.35 -28.64 -0.71
C GLY A 354 -22.26 -29.42 -1.65
N GLN A 355 -22.59 -30.66 -1.32
CA GLN A 355 -23.55 -31.50 -2.06
C GLN A 355 -24.96 -30.94 -1.96
N THR A 356 -25.39 -30.53 -0.75
CA THR A 356 -26.72 -29.94 -0.50
C THR A 356 -26.97 -28.70 -1.34
N HIS A 357 -25.94 -27.86 -1.53
CA HIS A 357 -26.03 -26.62 -2.30
C HIS A 357 -25.46 -26.76 -3.73
N GLY A 358 -25.06 -27.97 -4.15
CA GLY A 358 -24.56 -28.29 -5.48
C GLY A 358 -23.34 -27.48 -5.92
N PHE A 359 -22.33 -27.35 -5.05
CA PHE A 359 -21.11 -26.56 -5.30
C PHE A 359 -20.39 -26.94 -6.59
N GLU A 360 -20.39 -28.22 -6.96
CA GLU A 360 -19.75 -28.72 -8.19
C GLU A 360 -20.29 -28.05 -9.46
N ALA A 361 -21.53 -27.56 -9.46
CA ALA A 361 -22.15 -26.91 -10.62
C ALA A 361 -22.01 -25.38 -10.64
N ILE A 362 -21.50 -24.75 -9.58
CA ILE A 362 -21.41 -23.29 -9.47
C ILE A 362 -20.19 -22.78 -10.26
N ARG A 363 -20.39 -21.81 -11.15
CA ARG A 363 -19.34 -21.18 -11.98
C ARG A 363 -19.24 -19.67 -11.80
N SER A 364 -20.21 -19.06 -11.12
CA SER A 364 -20.29 -17.62 -10.92
C SER A 364 -20.79 -17.24 -9.54
N VAL A 365 -20.47 -16.02 -9.12
CA VAL A 365 -20.98 -15.43 -7.87
C VAL A 365 -22.51 -15.38 -7.87
N ALA A 366 -23.14 -15.06 -9.00
CA ALA A 366 -24.59 -15.01 -9.13
C ALA A 366 -25.24 -16.38 -8.90
N GLU A 367 -24.65 -17.47 -9.40
CA GLU A 367 -25.13 -18.83 -9.12
C GLU A 367 -24.95 -19.22 -7.66
N PHE A 368 -23.82 -18.84 -7.06
CA PHE A 368 -23.56 -19.05 -5.63
C PHE A 368 -24.64 -18.39 -4.77
N ARG A 369 -24.94 -17.10 -5.02
CA ARG A 369 -25.97 -16.34 -4.31
C ARG A 369 -27.37 -16.94 -4.42
N ARG A 370 -27.71 -17.53 -5.58
CA ARG A 370 -29.01 -18.18 -5.80
C ARG A 370 -29.16 -19.48 -5.01
N ARG A 371 -28.06 -20.19 -4.76
CA ARG A 371 -28.08 -21.49 -4.10
C ARG A 371 -27.87 -21.39 -2.61
N VAL A 372 -26.99 -20.49 -2.17
CA VAL A 372 -26.62 -20.34 -0.76
C VAL A 372 -27.23 -19.06 -0.20
N PRO A 373 -28.13 -19.14 0.79
CA PRO A 373 -28.69 -17.97 1.45
C PRO A 373 -27.64 -17.30 2.34
N VAL A 374 -27.86 -16.04 2.70
CA VAL A 374 -27.13 -15.41 3.82
C VAL A 374 -27.50 -16.15 5.10
N ARG A 375 -26.49 -16.56 5.88
CA ARG A 375 -26.65 -17.37 7.09
C ARG A 375 -26.31 -16.60 8.35
N GLU A 376 -27.00 -16.97 9.42
CA GLU A 376 -26.79 -16.48 10.78
C GLU A 376 -26.17 -17.56 11.67
N TRP A 377 -25.68 -17.19 12.84
CA TRP A 377 -25.12 -18.19 13.78
C TRP A 377 -26.07 -19.34 14.12
N PRO A 378 -27.39 -19.13 14.35
CA PRO A 378 -28.33 -20.22 14.57
C PRO A 378 -28.39 -21.24 13.42
N ASP A 379 -28.10 -20.81 12.19
CA ASP A 379 -28.06 -21.71 11.03
C ASP A 379 -26.77 -22.54 11.01
N VAL A 380 -25.67 -22.01 11.54
CA VAL A 380 -24.33 -22.65 11.55
C VAL A 380 -24.11 -23.50 12.81
N ALA A 381 -24.72 -23.13 13.93
CA ALA A 381 -24.52 -23.77 15.22
C ALA A 381 -24.77 -25.30 15.23
N PRO A 382 -25.80 -25.84 14.53
CA PRO A 382 -26.00 -27.28 14.44
C PRO A 382 -24.83 -28.01 13.78
N ASP A 383 -24.29 -27.45 12.70
CA ASP A 383 -23.15 -28.02 11.98
C ASP A 383 -21.87 -27.95 12.84
N ALA A 384 -21.64 -26.82 13.52
CA ALA A 384 -20.53 -26.65 14.43
C ALA A 384 -20.57 -27.69 15.56
N LEU A 385 -21.75 -27.94 16.15
CA LEU A 385 -21.92 -28.96 17.19
C LEU A 385 -21.63 -30.37 16.68
N ARG A 386 -22.06 -30.71 15.46
CA ARG A 386 -21.74 -32.01 14.84
C ARG A 386 -20.24 -32.17 14.62
N LEU A 387 -19.55 -31.11 14.21
CA LEU A 387 -18.08 -31.10 14.09
C LEU A 387 -17.39 -31.25 15.46
N GLU A 388 -17.91 -30.62 16.51
CA GLU A 388 -17.38 -30.80 17.88
C GLU A 388 -17.48 -32.25 18.35
N GLN A 389 -18.53 -32.94 17.90
CA GLN A 389 -18.80 -34.37 18.12
C GLN A 389 -18.04 -35.30 17.15
N GLY A 390 -17.13 -34.75 16.33
CA GLY A 390 -16.21 -35.51 15.50
C GLY A 390 -16.67 -35.78 14.07
N ALA A 391 -17.76 -35.15 13.60
CA ALA A 391 -18.16 -35.22 12.20
C ALA A 391 -17.02 -34.76 11.26
N LYS A 392 -17.01 -35.30 10.05
CA LYS A 392 -16.02 -35.01 8.99
C LYS A 392 -16.74 -34.62 7.71
N ASP A 393 -16.07 -33.89 6.84
CA ASP A 393 -16.56 -33.57 5.48
C ASP A 393 -17.96 -32.92 5.50
N LEU A 394 -18.24 -32.12 6.55
CA LEU A 394 -19.55 -31.50 6.77
C LEU A 394 -19.63 -30.12 6.13
N LEU A 395 -18.93 -29.15 6.72
CA LEU A 395 -18.82 -27.79 6.19
C LEU A 395 -17.60 -27.66 5.28
N PHE A 396 -16.51 -28.34 5.59
CA PHE A 396 -15.26 -28.34 4.82
C PHE A 396 -14.64 -29.73 4.84
N ALA A 397 -13.68 -29.97 3.93
CA ALA A 397 -13.00 -31.27 3.83
C ALA A 397 -12.24 -31.62 5.12
N GLY A 398 -12.40 -32.85 5.60
CA GLY A 398 -11.75 -33.37 6.80
C GLY A 398 -12.40 -32.95 8.12
N GLN A 399 -11.58 -32.81 9.16
CA GLN A 399 -11.98 -32.40 10.51
C GLN A 399 -11.43 -31.01 10.84
N PRO A 400 -12.06 -30.28 11.80
CA PRO A 400 -11.48 -29.05 12.30
C PRO A 400 -10.10 -29.28 12.93
N THR A 401 -9.14 -28.39 12.67
CA THR A 401 -7.84 -28.39 13.36
C THR A 401 -8.00 -27.93 14.80
N HIS A 402 -8.94 -27.02 15.04
CA HIS A 402 -9.34 -26.52 16.36
C HIS A 402 -10.69 -25.79 16.27
N PHE A 403 -11.23 -25.41 17.44
CA PHE A 403 -12.34 -24.48 17.57
C PHE A 403 -11.88 -23.17 18.21
N ILE A 404 -12.32 -22.07 17.62
CA ILE A 404 -12.14 -20.74 18.19
C ILE A 404 -13.37 -20.42 19.04
N SER A 405 -13.18 -20.32 20.35
CA SER A 405 -14.26 -19.99 21.27
C SER A 405 -14.43 -18.49 21.43
N THR A 406 -15.69 -18.02 21.38
CA THR A 406 -16.05 -16.62 21.57
C THR A 406 -17.21 -16.48 22.53
N THR A 407 -17.16 -15.45 23.37
CA THR A 407 -18.30 -15.05 24.19
C THR A 407 -19.31 -14.32 23.30
N GLY A 408 -20.39 -15.00 22.92
CA GLY A 408 -21.50 -14.37 22.20
C GLY A 408 -22.21 -13.32 23.06
N THR A 409 -22.92 -12.40 22.43
CA THR A 409 -23.77 -11.39 23.11
C THR A 409 -24.89 -12.01 23.95
N THR A 410 -25.23 -13.28 23.69
CA THR A 410 -26.22 -14.07 24.44
C THR A 410 -25.63 -14.79 25.66
N GLY A 411 -24.32 -14.65 25.92
CA GLY A 411 -23.64 -15.31 27.03
C GLY A 411 -23.31 -16.79 26.83
N ALA A 412 -23.77 -17.42 25.75
CA ALA A 412 -23.34 -18.75 25.31
C ALA A 412 -22.06 -18.65 24.44
N PHE A 413 -21.13 -19.59 24.62
CA PHE A 413 -19.93 -19.65 23.80
C PHE A 413 -20.28 -20.08 22.37
N LYS A 414 -19.81 -19.31 21.38
CA LYS A 414 -19.78 -19.79 19.99
C LYS A 414 -18.42 -20.43 19.74
N ASN A 415 -18.42 -21.71 19.40
CA ASN A 415 -17.22 -22.44 18.99
C ASN A 415 -17.20 -22.49 17.47
N ILE A 416 -16.39 -21.61 16.87
CA ILE A 416 -16.27 -21.53 15.40
C ILE A 416 -15.26 -22.61 14.96
N PRO A 417 -15.64 -23.55 14.08
CA PRO A 417 -14.71 -24.57 13.58
C PRO A 417 -13.65 -23.93 12.68
N GLU A 418 -12.41 -24.38 12.78
CA GLU A 418 -11.31 -23.97 11.90
C GLU A 418 -10.81 -25.14 11.05
N SER A 419 -10.75 -24.95 9.74
CA SER A 419 -10.10 -25.86 8.79
C SER A 419 -8.62 -25.56 8.65
N ALA A 420 -7.82 -26.49 8.12
CA ALA A 420 -6.41 -26.26 7.83
C ALA A 420 -6.20 -25.12 6.79
N GLU A 421 -7.10 -25.03 5.81
CA GLU A 421 -7.11 -24.00 4.78
C GLU A 421 -7.49 -22.63 5.34
N GLY A 422 -8.50 -22.56 6.22
CA GLY A 422 -8.89 -21.31 6.88
C GLY A 422 -7.85 -20.79 7.85
N GLU A 423 -7.20 -21.70 8.59
CA GLU A 423 -6.05 -21.37 9.43
C GLU A 423 -4.91 -20.78 8.57
N PHE A 424 -4.63 -21.39 7.42
CA PHE A 424 -3.64 -20.86 6.48
C PHE A 424 -4.04 -19.50 5.90
N ALA A 425 -5.31 -19.29 5.54
CA ALA A 425 -5.82 -18.00 5.06
C ALA A 425 -5.68 -16.89 6.12
N LYS A 426 -5.96 -17.19 7.39
CA LYS A 426 -5.70 -16.26 8.52
C LYS A 426 -4.21 -15.98 8.71
N SER A 427 -3.37 -17.01 8.59
CA SER A 427 -1.91 -16.89 8.67
C SER A 427 -1.36 -16.02 7.54
N LEU A 428 -1.84 -16.20 6.30
CA LEU A 428 -1.47 -15.41 5.13
C LEU A 428 -1.66 -13.90 5.38
N VAL A 429 -2.83 -13.49 5.86
CA VAL A 429 -3.12 -12.08 6.18
C VAL A 429 -2.18 -11.56 7.27
N SER A 430 -1.91 -12.39 8.28
CA SER A 430 -1.01 -12.05 9.39
C SER A 430 0.42 -11.83 8.90
N ARG A 431 0.92 -12.72 8.06
CA ARG A 431 2.27 -12.64 7.46
C ARG A 431 2.43 -11.39 6.61
N ILE A 432 1.42 -11.04 5.80
CA ILE A 432 1.41 -9.79 5.01
C ILE A 432 1.45 -8.57 5.95
N ARG A 433 0.58 -8.51 6.97
CA ARG A 433 0.57 -7.42 7.97
C ARG A 433 1.92 -7.29 8.69
N THR A 434 2.51 -8.40 9.13
CA THR A 434 3.83 -8.42 9.78
C THR A 434 4.94 -7.92 8.86
N ALA A 435 4.95 -8.35 7.59
CA ALA A 435 5.93 -7.91 6.61
C ALA A 435 5.87 -6.38 6.37
N LEU A 436 4.65 -5.84 6.29
CA LEU A 436 4.42 -4.40 6.16
C LEU A 436 4.82 -3.64 7.43
N LEU A 437 4.55 -4.20 8.61
CA LEU A 437 4.98 -3.63 9.88
C LEU A 437 6.51 -3.51 9.96
N ILE A 438 7.24 -4.55 9.55
CA ILE A 438 8.71 -4.54 9.50
C ILE A 438 9.21 -3.50 8.49
N LYS A 439 8.51 -3.31 7.37
CA LYS A 439 8.82 -2.26 6.39
C LYS A 439 8.61 -0.84 6.95
N LEU A 440 7.57 -0.64 7.77
CA LEU A 440 7.29 0.66 8.42
C LEU A 440 8.29 0.99 9.53
N ALA A 441 8.75 -0.03 10.26
CA ALA A 441 9.74 0.11 11.32
C ALA A 441 10.94 -0.82 11.04
N PRO A 442 11.90 -0.39 10.19
CA PRO A 442 13.15 -1.11 10.02
C PRO A 442 13.82 -1.31 11.38
N LYS A 443 14.43 -2.48 11.64
CA LYS A 443 15.00 -2.90 12.94
C LYS A 443 14.00 -3.29 14.03
N LEU A 444 12.72 -3.44 13.71
CA LEU A 444 11.74 -3.95 14.69
C LEU A 444 12.14 -5.31 15.27
N LEU A 445 12.77 -6.15 14.45
CA LEU A 445 13.27 -7.48 14.84
C LEU A 445 14.64 -7.46 15.56
N ASP A 446 15.25 -6.31 15.80
CA ASP A 446 16.53 -6.24 16.53
C ASP A 446 16.33 -6.34 18.05
N GLY A 447 15.07 -6.39 18.53
CA GLY A 447 14.72 -6.35 19.94
C GLY A 447 13.57 -7.26 20.32
N PHE A 448 12.98 -7.00 21.48
CA PHE A 448 11.92 -7.82 22.05
C PHE A 448 10.53 -7.22 21.82
N PHE A 449 9.53 -8.08 21.84
CA PHE A 449 8.13 -7.66 21.74
C PHE A 449 7.24 -8.27 22.82
N ILE A 450 6.23 -7.50 23.21
CA ILE A 450 5.26 -7.83 24.24
C ILE A 450 3.91 -8.06 23.56
N PRO A 451 3.49 -9.32 23.35
CA PRO A 451 2.14 -9.60 22.88
C PRO A 451 1.16 -9.69 24.05
N LEU A 452 0.09 -8.90 24.02
CA LEU A 452 -1.04 -9.00 24.94
C LEU A 452 -2.03 -10.00 24.35
N SER A 453 -1.80 -11.27 24.67
CA SER A 453 -2.57 -12.40 24.16
C SER A 453 -3.20 -13.23 25.28
N ASN A 454 -4.15 -14.08 24.90
CA ASN A 454 -4.77 -15.06 25.79
C ASN A 454 -4.03 -16.42 25.68
N PRO A 455 -4.27 -17.37 26.60
CA PRO A 455 -3.85 -18.75 26.42
C PRO A 455 -4.30 -19.32 25.07
N ALA A 456 -3.45 -20.13 24.44
CA ALA A 456 -3.76 -20.76 23.16
C ALA A 456 -4.85 -21.83 23.27
N VAL A 457 -4.87 -22.60 24.36
CA VAL A 457 -5.80 -23.71 24.56
C VAL A 457 -6.58 -23.48 25.86
N LEU A 458 -7.91 -23.53 25.75
CA LEU A 458 -8.86 -23.53 26.87
C LEU A 458 -9.19 -24.96 27.32
N GLY A 459 -9.20 -25.90 26.37
CA GLY A 459 -9.56 -27.29 26.58
C GLY A 459 -9.63 -28.05 25.27
N GLN A 460 -10.33 -29.17 25.27
CA GLN A 460 -10.56 -29.99 24.09
C GLN A 460 -12.02 -30.46 24.05
N THR A 461 -12.53 -30.74 22.86
CA THR A 461 -13.84 -31.39 22.70
C THR A 461 -13.80 -32.84 23.20
N ALA A 462 -14.96 -33.49 23.32
CA ALA A 462 -15.04 -34.90 23.70
C ALA A 462 -14.25 -35.84 22.75
N CYS A 463 -14.02 -35.41 21.52
CA CYS A 463 -13.25 -36.14 20.51
C CYS A 463 -11.77 -35.73 20.45
N GLY A 464 -11.30 -34.90 21.39
CA GLY A 464 -9.89 -34.48 21.49
C GLY A 464 -9.50 -33.31 20.59
N ILE A 465 -10.45 -32.62 19.95
CA ILE A 465 -10.15 -31.46 19.10
C ILE A 465 -9.86 -30.25 20.00
N PRO A 466 -8.75 -29.51 19.83
CA PRO A 466 -8.44 -28.33 20.64
C PRO A 466 -9.50 -27.23 20.57
N VAL A 467 -9.78 -26.60 21.70
CA VAL A 467 -10.64 -25.41 21.81
C VAL A 467 -9.82 -24.29 22.42
N GLY A 468 -9.81 -23.11 21.81
CA GLY A 468 -8.92 -22.02 22.20
C GLY A 468 -9.37 -20.64 21.78
N PHE A 469 -8.58 -19.63 22.14
CA PHE A 469 -8.80 -18.26 21.69
C PHE A 469 -7.94 -17.94 20.46
N ALA A 470 -8.52 -17.21 19.51
CA ALA A 470 -7.84 -16.83 18.27
C ALA A 470 -6.49 -16.12 18.48
N SER A 471 -6.39 -15.26 19.50
CA SER A 471 -5.17 -14.51 19.81
C SER A 471 -4.04 -15.43 20.30
N GLY A 472 -4.37 -16.39 21.18
CA GLY A 472 -3.40 -17.35 21.72
C GLY A 472 -2.89 -18.31 20.64
N LEU A 473 -3.81 -18.83 19.81
CA LEU A 473 -3.47 -19.72 18.70
C LEU A 473 -2.62 -19.02 17.63
N THR A 474 -2.95 -17.76 17.30
CA THR A 474 -2.12 -16.95 16.39
C THR A 474 -0.69 -16.81 16.91
N LEU A 475 -0.51 -16.56 18.21
CA LEU A 475 0.82 -16.42 18.82
C LEU A 475 1.59 -17.75 18.80
N ALA A 476 0.92 -18.86 19.14
CA ALA A 476 1.52 -20.19 19.13
C ALA A 476 1.96 -20.62 17.70
N GLY A 477 1.24 -20.19 16.67
CA GLY A 477 1.57 -20.46 15.26
C GLY A 477 2.67 -19.57 14.66
N THR A 478 3.28 -18.65 15.43
CA THR A 478 4.39 -17.81 14.93
C THR A 478 5.69 -18.60 14.80
N SER A 479 6.61 -18.14 13.94
CA SER A 479 7.89 -18.83 13.70
C SER A 479 8.75 -18.88 14.98
N PRO A 480 9.63 -19.89 15.13
CA PRO A 480 10.55 -19.97 16.26
C PRO A 480 11.45 -18.73 16.43
N GLU A 481 11.76 -18.05 15.32
CA GLU A 481 12.52 -16.82 15.32
C GLU A 481 11.78 -15.66 15.99
N ILE A 482 10.46 -15.59 15.76
CA ILE A 482 9.56 -14.63 16.39
C ILE A 482 9.37 -15.02 17.86
N GLN A 483 9.10 -16.29 18.18
CA GLN A 483 8.92 -16.74 19.56
C GLN A 483 10.14 -16.44 20.47
N ARG A 484 11.38 -16.56 19.96
CA ARG A 484 12.60 -16.21 20.71
C ARG A 484 12.72 -14.73 21.06
N ARG A 485 11.99 -13.85 20.38
CA ARG A 485 11.99 -12.40 20.60
C ARG A 485 10.86 -11.94 21.51
N LEU A 486 10.13 -12.86 22.13
CA LEU A 486 9.18 -12.51 23.19
C LEU A 486 9.91 -11.89 24.39
N ALA A 487 9.33 -10.82 24.94
CA ALA A 487 9.86 -10.18 26.13
C ALA A 487 9.73 -11.06 27.38
N PHE A 488 8.85 -12.06 27.34
CA PHE A 488 8.56 -13.00 28.43
C PHE A 488 8.37 -14.43 27.89
N PRO A 489 8.59 -15.49 28.68
CA PRO A 489 8.38 -16.87 28.23
C PRO A 489 6.88 -17.18 28.05
N PRO A 490 6.47 -17.96 27.03
CA PRO A 490 5.05 -18.26 26.76
C PRO A 490 4.27 -18.81 27.95
N ALA A 491 4.93 -19.49 28.90
CA ALA A 491 4.32 -20.00 30.13
C ALA A 491 3.65 -18.89 30.98
N VAL A 492 4.09 -17.64 30.88
CA VAL A 492 3.45 -16.48 31.57
C VAL A 492 1.97 -16.35 31.22
N LEU A 493 1.57 -16.72 30.00
CA LEU A 493 0.16 -16.63 29.58
C LEU A 493 -0.78 -17.57 30.34
N GLN A 494 -0.24 -18.55 31.09
CA GLN A 494 -1.02 -19.48 31.91
C GLN A 494 -1.34 -18.93 33.32
N ALA A 495 -1.02 -17.65 33.58
CA ALA A 495 -1.35 -17.01 34.85
C ALA A 495 -2.86 -17.12 35.17
N PRO A 496 -3.22 -17.37 36.43
CA PRO A 496 -4.60 -17.68 36.82
C PRO A 496 -5.54 -16.47 36.78
N ASP A 497 -4.98 -15.28 36.91
CA ASP A 497 -5.71 -14.03 36.95
C ASP A 497 -4.92 -12.91 36.24
N ARG A 498 -5.61 -11.77 36.10
CA ARG A 498 -5.17 -10.63 35.32
C ARG A 498 -4.01 -9.86 35.96
N GLU A 499 -4.08 -9.67 37.27
CA GLU A 499 -3.08 -8.91 38.03
C GLU A 499 -1.77 -9.69 38.04
N THR A 500 -1.84 -10.99 38.30
CA THR A 500 -0.71 -11.92 38.23
C THR A 500 -0.11 -11.94 36.82
N LEU A 501 -0.94 -11.98 35.76
CA LEU A 501 -0.45 -11.93 34.38
C LEU A 501 0.34 -10.65 34.08
N ASP A 502 -0.19 -9.49 34.45
CA ASP A 502 0.47 -8.20 34.19
C ASP A 502 1.77 -8.06 34.97
N TYR A 503 1.76 -8.46 36.25
CA TYR A 503 2.96 -8.50 37.06
C TYR A 503 4.04 -9.38 36.41
N LEU A 504 3.70 -10.59 35.97
CA LEU A 504 4.65 -11.49 35.32
C LEU A 504 5.16 -10.94 33.99
N ILE A 505 4.29 -10.40 33.13
CA ILE A 505 4.71 -9.76 31.88
C ILE A 505 5.74 -8.68 32.16
N LEU A 506 5.45 -7.77 33.10
CA LEU A 506 6.34 -6.66 33.46
C LEU A 506 7.62 -7.15 34.12
N ARG A 507 7.56 -8.15 34.99
CA ARG A 507 8.74 -8.72 35.66
C ARG A 507 9.79 -9.20 34.65
N PHE A 508 9.37 -9.87 33.57
CA PHE A 508 10.28 -10.29 32.51
C PHE A 508 10.63 -9.14 31.54
N ALA A 509 9.66 -8.31 31.16
CA ALA A 509 9.85 -7.28 30.14
C ALA A 509 10.65 -6.07 30.62
N LEU A 510 10.53 -5.66 31.90
CA LEU A 510 11.31 -4.55 32.46
C LEU A 510 12.80 -4.86 32.54
N ALA A 511 13.18 -6.14 32.61
CA ALA A 511 14.58 -6.57 32.52
C ALA A 511 15.20 -6.34 31.13
N LYS A 512 14.39 -6.05 30.10
CA LYS A 512 14.81 -5.94 28.70
C LYS A 512 14.63 -4.50 28.18
N PRO A 513 15.66 -3.63 28.21
CA PRO A 513 15.55 -2.27 27.66
C PRO A 513 15.40 -2.22 26.13
N GLU A 514 15.62 -3.33 25.42
CA GLU A 514 15.50 -3.49 23.98
C GLU A 514 14.08 -3.86 23.52
N VAL A 515 13.06 -3.71 24.36
CA VAL A 515 11.66 -3.83 23.91
C VAL A 515 11.39 -2.77 22.83
N ARG A 516 10.92 -3.22 21.67
CA ARG A 516 10.64 -2.38 20.49
C ARG A 516 9.19 -2.37 20.05
N LEU A 517 8.40 -3.39 20.43
CA LEU A 517 7.01 -3.55 20.02
C LEU A 517 6.14 -3.99 21.21
N LEU A 518 5.02 -3.30 21.42
CA LEU A 518 3.91 -3.78 22.24
C LEU A 518 2.70 -3.95 21.32
N VAL A 519 2.16 -5.17 21.27
CA VAL A 519 1.10 -5.57 20.35
C VAL A 519 -0.07 -6.17 21.11
N GLY A 520 -1.29 -5.78 20.76
CA GLY A 520 -2.50 -6.25 21.41
C GLY A 520 -3.72 -5.51 20.87
N ASN A 521 -4.89 -6.13 20.89
CA ASN A 521 -6.04 -5.56 20.19
C ASN A 521 -6.60 -4.29 20.87
N ASN A 522 -6.57 -4.24 22.21
CA ASN A 522 -7.23 -3.19 22.98
C ASN A 522 -6.22 -2.20 23.60
N PRO A 523 -6.17 -0.92 23.17
CA PRO A 523 -5.35 0.12 23.78
C PRO A 523 -5.58 0.33 25.28
N GLY A 524 -6.81 0.24 25.80
CA GLY A 524 -7.06 0.38 27.24
C GLY A 524 -6.37 -0.71 28.08
N ARG A 525 -6.29 -1.92 27.53
CA ARG A 525 -5.54 -3.04 28.12
C ARG A 525 -4.02 -2.78 28.11
N MET A 526 -3.50 -2.05 27.13
CA MET A 526 -2.11 -1.60 27.11
C MET A 526 -1.87 -0.55 28.18
N THR A 527 -2.74 0.45 28.29
CA THR A 527 -2.67 1.48 29.34
C THR A 527 -2.58 0.85 30.72
N ALA A 528 -3.49 -0.08 31.03
CA ALA A 528 -3.48 -0.80 32.31
C ALA A 528 -2.15 -1.52 32.58
N LEU A 529 -1.55 -2.19 31.59
CA LEU A 529 -0.24 -2.83 31.75
C LEU A 529 0.84 -1.82 32.11
N LEU A 530 0.88 -0.69 31.40
CA LEU A 530 1.93 0.30 31.57
C LEU A 530 1.82 1.00 32.93
N GLU A 531 0.60 1.19 33.44
CA GLU A 531 0.33 1.73 34.78
C GLU A 531 0.71 0.75 35.90
N THR A 532 0.47 -0.56 35.71
CA THR A 532 0.86 -1.62 36.66
C THR A 532 2.37 -1.58 36.97
N ALA A 533 3.20 -1.13 36.03
CA ALA A 533 4.65 -1.00 36.23
C ALA A 533 5.00 -0.04 37.38
N ASP A 534 4.31 1.10 37.48
CA ASP A 534 4.54 2.06 38.57
C ASP A 534 3.85 1.62 39.87
N GLN A 535 2.64 1.05 39.76
CA GLN A 535 1.87 0.56 40.93
C GLN A 535 2.63 -0.49 41.74
N HIS A 536 3.39 -1.37 41.08
CA HIS A 536 4.20 -2.41 41.74
C HIS A 536 5.71 -2.16 41.64
N ARG A 537 6.15 -0.92 41.39
CA ARG A 537 7.54 -0.60 41.05
C ARG A 537 8.58 -1.18 42.00
N ASP A 538 8.40 -1.00 43.32
CA ASP A 538 9.42 -1.37 44.30
C ASP A 538 9.60 -2.88 44.31
N ARG A 539 8.48 -3.62 44.30
CA ARG A 539 8.46 -5.08 44.27
C ARG A 539 9.03 -5.64 42.96
N LEU A 540 8.64 -5.07 41.82
CA LEU A 540 9.16 -5.47 40.50
C LEU A 540 10.67 -5.25 40.41
N ILE A 541 11.16 -4.10 40.87
CA ILE A 541 12.58 -3.76 40.89
C ILE A 541 13.37 -4.70 41.80
N ASP A 542 12.84 -5.00 42.99
CA ASP A 542 13.49 -5.93 43.94
C ASP A 542 13.53 -7.35 43.39
N ASP A 543 12.44 -7.83 42.78
CA ASP A 543 12.41 -9.14 42.13
C ASP A 543 13.40 -9.21 40.94
N ILE A 544 13.58 -8.13 40.18
CA ILE A 544 14.62 -8.03 39.13
C ILE A 544 16.02 -8.09 39.74
N ALA A 545 16.27 -7.35 40.83
CA ALA A 545 17.58 -7.32 41.48
C ALA A 545 18.03 -8.70 41.97
N HIS A 546 17.10 -9.49 42.50
CA HIS A 546 17.38 -10.80 43.10
C HIS A 546 17.13 -11.98 42.16
N GLY A 547 16.53 -11.76 40.97
CA GLY A 547 16.21 -12.85 40.05
C GLY A 547 15.04 -13.72 40.53
N THR A 548 14.10 -13.15 41.28
CA THR A 548 13.03 -13.90 41.96
C THR A 548 11.64 -13.56 41.41
N LEU A 549 10.66 -14.37 41.80
CA LEU A 549 9.24 -14.05 41.76
C LEU A 549 8.71 -13.93 43.17
N SER A 550 7.98 -12.88 43.45
CA SER A 550 7.41 -12.71 44.78
C SER A 550 6.49 -13.85 45.23
N ALA A 551 6.65 -14.28 46.49
CA ALA A 551 5.94 -15.40 47.08
C ALA A 551 4.42 -15.20 47.18
N ALA A 552 3.94 -13.95 47.23
CA ALA A 552 2.51 -13.66 47.34
C ALA A 552 1.74 -13.78 46.01
N LEU A 553 2.40 -14.12 44.89
CA LEU A 553 1.70 -14.40 43.63
C LEU A 553 1.01 -15.79 43.70
N PRO A 554 -0.28 -15.89 43.34
CA PRO A 554 -1.08 -17.12 43.42
C PRO A 554 -0.74 -18.14 42.32
N LEU A 555 0.52 -18.55 42.22
CA LEU A 555 1.00 -19.47 41.17
C LEU A 555 0.98 -20.92 41.63
N ALA A 556 0.55 -21.82 40.74
CA ALA A 556 0.76 -23.25 40.91
C ALA A 556 2.27 -23.58 40.97
N SER A 557 2.64 -24.60 41.75
CA SER A 557 4.04 -24.91 42.06
C SER A 557 4.88 -25.27 40.82
N ASP A 558 4.27 -25.94 39.85
CA ASP A 558 4.86 -26.33 38.56
C ASP A 558 5.07 -25.12 37.64
N LEU A 559 4.07 -24.24 37.54
CA LEU A 559 4.18 -23.00 36.77
C LEU A 559 5.26 -22.08 37.36
N ARG A 560 5.27 -21.93 38.69
CA ARG A 560 6.29 -21.15 39.40
C ARG A 560 7.70 -21.67 39.12
N ALA A 561 7.93 -22.97 39.31
CA ALA A 561 9.24 -23.58 39.06
C ALA A 561 9.70 -23.41 37.60
N THR A 562 8.76 -23.48 36.65
CA THR A 562 9.05 -23.26 35.23
C THR A 562 9.49 -21.82 34.95
N LEU A 563 8.80 -20.84 35.53
CA LEU A 563 9.11 -19.42 35.34
C LEU A 563 10.40 -19.02 36.05
N GLU A 564 10.63 -19.51 37.27
CA GLU A 564 11.84 -19.19 38.06
C GLU A 564 13.12 -19.72 37.41
N ARG A 565 13.05 -20.80 36.63
CA ARG A 565 14.20 -21.32 35.86
C ARG A 565 14.75 -20.32 34.83
N ASP A 566 13.88 -19.46 34.29
CA ASP A 566 14.24 -18.50 33.25
C ASP A 566 14.60 -17.12 33.83
N LEU A 567 14.73 -17.00 35.17
CA LEU A 567 15.09 -15.77 35.87
C LEU A 567 16.55 -15.79 36.34
N SER A 568 17.20 -14.64 36.19
CA SER A 568 18.53 -14.37 36.73
C SER A 568 18.55 -13.03 37.48
N PRO A 569 19.37 -12.89 38.54
CA PRO A 569 19.56 -11.60 39.21
C PRO A 569 20.14 -10.55 38.25
N ASP A 570 19.53 -9.36 38.24
CA ASP A 570 20.01 -8.21 37.46
C ASP A 570 20.01 -6.92 38.32
N PRO A 571 20.99 -6.78 39.22
CA PRO A 571 21.07 -5.63 40.12
C PRO A 571 21.39 -4.32 39.40
N GLU A 572 22.06 -4.38 38.24
CA GLU A 572 22.38 -3.19 37.45
C GLU A 572 21.11 -2.60 36.85
N ARG A 573 20.27 -3.44 36.23
CA ARG A 573 19.00 -3.00 35.69
C ARG A 573 18.05 -2.52 36.77
N ALA A 574 17.98 -3.21 37.91
CA ALA A 574 17.18 -2.77 39.05
C ALA A 574 17.60 -1.38 39.54
N ARG A 575 18.91 -1.11 39.66
CA ARG A 575 19.42 0.22 40.01
C ARG A 575 19.03 1.27 38.97
N ALA A 576 19.17 0.98 37.68
CA ALA A 576 18.75 1.90 36.62
C ALA A 576 17.25 2.26 36.71
N LEU A 577 16.39 1.26 37.00
CA LEU A 577 14.95 1.48 37.20
C LEU A 577 14.67 2.33 38.45
N ARG A 578 15.38 2.11 39.57
CA ARG A 578 15.26 2.97 40.77
C ARG A 578 15.63 4.42 40.46
N ASP A 579 16.72 4.63 39.72
CA ASP A 579 17.16 5.97 39.33
C ASP A 579 16.13 6.68 38.43
N MET A 580 15.52 5.94 37.49
CA MET A 580 14.44 6.45 36.63
C MET A 580 13.22 6.85 37.47
N ALA A 581 12.76 5.96 38.37
CA ALA A 581 11.64 6.23 39.26
C ALA A 581 11.90 7.43 40.17
N ALA A 582 13.11 7.56 40.73
CA ALA A 582 13.50 8.67 41.60
C ALA A 582 13.52 10.02 40.87
N ARG A 583 13.97 10.06 39.60
CA ARG A 583 14.03 11.30 38.80
C ARG A 583 12.66 11.86 38.46
N ARG A 584 11.67 11.01 38.21
CA ARG A 584 10.32 11.40 37.74
C ARG A 584 9.24 11.28 38.82
N GLY A 585 9.55 10.67 39.95
CA GLY A 585 8.59 10.29 40.99
C GLY A 585 7.77 9.04 40.64
N ARG A 586 7.94 8.47 39.45
CA ARG A 586 7.23 7.30 38.91
C ARG A 586 8.01 6.60 37.79
N LEU A 587 7.69 5.33 37.52
CA LEU A 587 8.19 4.61 36.35
C LEU A 587 7.33 4.92 35.11
N GLU A 588 7.95 5.44 34.06
CA GLU A 588 7.27 5.71 32.78
C GLU A 588 7.86 4.89 31.61
N PRO A 589 7.03 4.39 30.67
CA PRO A 589 7.49 3.59 29.53
C PRO A 589 8.59 4.25 28.70
N ARG A 590 8.54 5.57 28.58
CA ARG A 590 9.54 6.37 27.88
C ARG A 590 10.95 6.26 28.47
N ASP A 591 11.05 5.97 29.77
CA ASP A 591 12.33 5.87 30.48
C ASP A 591 12.84 4.43 30.50
N TYR A 592 11.97 3.46 30.80
CA TYR A 592 12.40 2.07 30.92
C TYR A 592 12.48 1.32 29.58
N TRP A 593 11.78 1.75 28.53
CA TRP A 593 11.89 1.21 27.16
C TRP A 593 12.20 2.32 26.14
N PRO A 594 13.42 2.88 26.13
CA PRO A 594 13.79 3.96 25.21
C PRO A 594 13.80 3.52 23.73
N ASN A 595 13.86 2.22 23.46
CA ASN A 595 13.83 1.64 22.12
C ASN A 595 12.42 1.30 21.62
N LEU A 596 11.38 1.53 22.42
CA LEU A 596 10.00 1.28 22.01
C LEU A 596 9.70 2.10 20.76
N ARG A 597 9.40 1.41 19.66
CA ARG A 597 9.22 2.05 18.35
C ARG A 597 7.80 1.93 17.83
N VAL A 598 7.11 0.84 18.16
CA VAL A 598 5.78 0.55 17.62
C VAL A 598 4.83 0.09 18.71
N ILE A 599 3.61 0.62 18.65
CA ILE A 599 2.44 0.09 19.34
C ILE A 599 1.47 -0.37 18.26
N SER A 600 1.10 -1.65 18.29
CA SER A 600 0.16 -2.21 17.33
C SER A 600 -1.14 -2.65 18.01
N CYS A 601 -2.22 -1.92 17.77
CA CYS A 601 -3.55 -2.12 18.37
C CYS A 601 -4.67 -1.60 17.46
N TRP A 602 -5.94 -1.82 17.82
CA TRP A 602 -7.04 -1.21 17.08
C TRP A 602 -7.06 0.30 17.30
N LEU A 603 -7.00 1.06 16.22
CA LEU A 603 -7.06 2.52 16.23
C LEU A 603 -8.48 3.02 15.91
N GLY A 604 -9.29 2.20 15.23
CA GLY A 604 -10.66 2.52 14.83
C GLY A 604 -11.75 1.95 15.75
N GLY A 605 -13.00 2.25 15.38
CA GLY A 605 -14.20 1.81 16.10
C GLY A 605 -14.30 2.34 17.52
N THR A 606 -15.14 1.70 18.34
CA THR A 606 -15.46 2.12 19.71
C THR A 606 -14.31 1.98 20.71
N ILE A 607 -13.24 1.27 20.32
CA ILE A 607 -12.07 1.01 21.17
C ILE A 607 -10.96 2.06 20.92
N GLY A 608 -10.95 2.71 19.76
CA GLY A 608 -9.97 3.76 19.43
C GLY A 608 -9.91 4.90 20.45
N ARG A 609 -11.01 5.19 21.17
CA ARG A 609 -11.07 6.21 22.24
C ARG A 609 -10.00 6.04 23.33
N TYR A 610 -9.60 4.80 23.65
CA TYR A 610 -8.62 4.57 24.72
C TYR A 610 -7.19 5.01 24.32
N LEU A 611 -6.97 5.40 23.06
CA LEU A 611 -5.71 6.00 22.62
C LEU A 611 -5.40 7.31 23.32
N GLU A 612 -6.41 8.08 23.74
CA GLU A 612 -6.22 9.36 24.45
C GLU A 612 -5.51 9.15 25.79
N GLY A 613 -5.83 8.06 26.50
CA GLY A 613 -5.13 7.68 27.74
C GLY A 613 -3.79 7.00 27.50
N LEU A 614 -3.64 6.26 26.39
CA LEU A 614 -2.39 5.55 26.09
C LEU A 614 -1.28 6.48 25.59
N ARG A 615 -1.59 7.44 24.71
CA ARG A 615 -0.59 8.28 24.03
C ARG A 615 0.33 9.05 24.98
N PRO A 616 -0.15 9.64 26.10
CA PRO A 616 0.71 10.35 27.06
C PRO A 616 1.76 9.46 27.74
N LEU A 617 1.52 8.15 27.85
CA LEU A 617 2.45 7.20 28.47
C LEU A 617 3.62 6.82 27.54
N LEU A 618 3.48 7.04 26.24
CA LEU A 618 4.42 6.59 25.22
C LEU A 618 5.49 7.65 24.88
N PRO A 619 6.68 7.23 24.43
CA PRO A 619 7.60 8.13 23.75
C PRO A 619 6.99 8.79 22.51
N GLU A 620 7.39 10.04 22.21
CA GLU A 620 6.83 10.82 21.09
C GLU A 620 7.05 10.15 19.72
N ASN A 621 8.18 9.47 19.54
CA ASN A 621 8.58 8.83 18.30
C ASN A 621 7.95 7.43 18.09
N VAL A 622 7.05 6.98 18.96
CA VAL A 622 6.33 5.70 18.80
C VAL A 622 5.31 5.82 17.67
N LEU A 623 5.38 4.89 16.73
CA LEU A 623 4.39 4.71 15.68
C LEU A 623 3.20 3.93 16.23
N LEU A 624 1.99 4.47 16.10
CA LEU A 624 0.74 3.74 16.31
C LEU A 624 0.35 3.08 14.99
N VAL A 625 0.25 1.76 14.94
CA VAL A 625 -0.09 1.01 13.73
C VAL A 625 -1.30 0.14 13.98
N ASP A 626 -2.34 0.26 13.16
CA ASP A 626 -3.54 -0.56 13.33
C ASP A 626 -3.21 -2.05 13.12
N CYS A 627 -3.61 -2.92 14.05
CA CYS A 627 -3.37 -4.36 13.92
C CYS A 627 -4.27 -5.03 12.87
N GLY A 628 -5.20 -4.28 12.29
CA GLY A 628 -6.16 -4.62 11.27
C GLY A 628 -7.44 -5.21 11.84
N TYR A 629 -8.56 -4.92 11.17
CA TYR A 629 -9.86 -5.45 11.50
C TYR A 629 -9.88 -6.97 11.35
N GLY A 630 -10.40 -7.64 12.37
CA GLY A 630 -10.60 -9.08 12.42
C GLY A 630 -11.57 -9.46 13.53
N ALA A 631 -12.19 -10.60 13.33
CA ALA A 631 -13.05 -11.28 14.29
C ALA A 631 -12.55 -12.73 14.45
N SER A 632 -13.25 -13.54 15.23
CA SER A 632 -12.88 -14.95 15.36
C SER A 632 -13.07 -15.72 14.05
N GLU A 633 -13.99 -15.26 13.22
CA GLU A 633 -14.30 -15.75 11.88
C GLU A 633 -13.17 -15.47 10.86
N GLY A 634 -12.36 -14.42 11.03
CA GLY A 634 -11.35 -14.04 10.03
C GLY A 634 -10.63 -12.71 10.26
N LYS A 635 -9.68 -12.40 9.38
CA LYS A 635 -8.90 -11.14 9.36
C LYS A 635 -9.13 -10.44 8.02
N PHE A 636 -9.77 -9.28 8.01
CA PHE A 636 -10.49 -8.80 6.81
C PHE A 636 -9.83 -7.66 6.05
N ASN A 637 -8.86 -6.95 6.63
CA ASN A 637 -8.12 -5.88 5.93
C ASN A 637 -6.60 -5.93 6.17
N VAL A 638 -5.84 -5.05 5.54
CA VAL A 638 -4.39 -4.93 5.75
C VAL A 638 -4.02 -3.46 5.89
N PRO A 639 -3.97 -2.89 7.11
CA PRO A 639 -3.55 -1.51 7.30
C PRO A 639 -2.12 -1.26 6.80
N MET A 640 -1.93 -0.16 6.06
CA MET A 640 -0.67 0.12 5.34
C MET A 640 0.12 1.29 5.93
N LYS A 641 -0.51 2.13 6.76
CA LYS A 641 0.04 3.41 7.22
C LYS A 641 -0.09 3.57 8.74
N PRO A 642 0.89 4.16 9.43
CA PRO A 642 0.74 4.55 10.83
C PRO A 642 -0.41 5.54 11.02
N GLY A 643 -1.12 5.44 12.15
CA GLY A 643 -2.23 6.32 12.51
C GLY A 643 -3.53 6.13 11.70
N VAL A 644 -3.55 5.19 10.75
CA VAL A 644 -4.70 4.94 9.88
C VAL A 644 -5.23 3.53 10.12
N SER A 645 -6.50 3.42 10.50
CA SER A 645 -7.18 2.13 10.73
C SER A 645 -7.67 1.47 9.43
N ALA A 646 -7.94 2.28 8.41
CA ALA A 646 -8.37 1.80 7.11
C ALA A 646 -7.21 1.13 6.34
N GLY A 647 -7.51 0.03 5.65
CA GLY A 647 -6.57 -0.65 4.78
C GLY A 647 -7.26 -1.55 3.77
N PRO A 648 -6.59 -1.91 2.65
CA PRO A 648 -7.16 -2.76 1.61
C PRO A 648 -7.73 -4.06 2.17
N LEU A 649 -8.84 -4.54 1.59
CA LEU A 649 -9.43 -5.83 1.95
C LEU A 649 -8.43 -6.98 1.79
N ALA A 650 -8.53 -7.98 2.66
CA ALA A 650 -7.79 -9.23 2.61
C ALA A 650 -8.31 -10.20 1.53
N ILE A 651 -8.34 -9.73 0.28
CA ILE A 651 -9.01 -10.37 -0.87
C ILE A 651 -8.44 -11.73 -1.30
N LEU A 652 -7.30 -12.15 -0.75
CA LEU A 652 -6.69 -13.45 -1.04
C LEU A 652 -7.18 -14.58 -0.12
N GLY A 653 -7.73 -14.24 1.05
CA GLY A 653 -8.06 -15.23 2.09
C GLY A 653 -9.55 -15.54 2.24
N TYR A 654 -10.42 -14.66 1.72
CA TYR A 654 -11.86 -14.72 1.96
C TYR A 654 -12.60 -14.22 0.72
N PHE A 655 -13.80 -14.74 0.49
CA PHE A 655 -14.76 -14.08 -0.38
C PHE A 655 -15.69 -13.21 0.47
N LEU A 656 -15.78 -11.92 0.14
CA LEU A 656 -16.45 -10.90 0.94
C LEU A 656 -17.59 -10.26 0.15
N GLU A 657 -18.76 -10.18 0.77
CA GLU A 657 -19.92 -9.45 0.29
C GLU A 657 -20.28 -8.35 1.30
N PHE A 658 -20.96 -7.32 0.82
CA PHE A 658 -21.21 -6.10 1.58
C PHE A 658 -22.68 -5.73 1.49
N GLN A 659 -23.39 -5.81 2.60
CA GLN A 659 -24.80 -5.44 2.70
C GLN A 659 -24.94 -3.92 2.82
N PRO A 660 -25.58 -3.22 1.86
CA PRO A 660 -25.93 -1.81 2.05
C PRO A 660 -26.81 -1.64 3.28
N LEU A 661 -26.52 -0.61 4.08
CA LEU A 661 -27.22 -0.40 5.36
C LEU A 661 -28.66 0.03 5.17
N ASP A 662 -29.01 0.71 4.09
CA ASP A 662 -30.35 1.12 3.68
C ASP A 662 -31.20 -0.02 3.11
N GLY A 663 -30.60 -1.17 2.81
CA GLY A 663 -31.25 -2.35 2.28
C GLY A 663 -30.90 -2.59 0.81
N GLY A 664 -31.38 -3.69 0.24
CA GLY A 664 -31.02 -4.13 -1.12
C GLY A 664 -30.11 -5.34 -1.14
N GLU A 665 -29.66 -5.71 -2.34
CA GLU A 665 -28.82 -6.89 -2.54
C GLU A 665 -27.37 -6.64 -2.06
N PRO A 666 -26.70 -7.66 -1.49
CA PRO A 666 -25.28 -7.55 -1.16
C PRO A 666 -24.42 -7.18 -2.37
N LEU A 667 -23.54 -6.20 -2.19
CA LEU A 667 -22.55 -5.75 -3.16
C LEU A 667 -21.25 -6.55 -3.04
N LEU A 668 -20.45 -6.51 -4.09
CA LEU A 668 -19.10 -7.05 -4.15
C LEU A 668 -18.07 -5.96 -3.88
N ALA A 669 -16.85 -6.37 -3.52
CA ALA A 669 -15.78 -5.44 -3.14
C ALA A 669 -15.47 -4.34 -4.19
N HIS A 670 -15.64 -4.61 -5.48
CA HIS A 670 -15.38 -3.63 -6.55
C HIS A 670 -16.56 -2.70 -6.83
N GLU A 671 -17.72 -2.97 -6.25
CA GLU A 671 -18.95 -2.16 -6.38
C GLU A 671 -19.08 -1.13 -5.25
N LEU A 672 -18.17 -1.13 -4.27
CA LEU A 672 -18.26 -0.25 -3.12
C LEU A 672 -17.85 1.18 -3.48
N GLU A 673 -18.51 2.14 -2.84
CA GLU A 673 -18.23 3.57 -2.98
C GLU A 673 -17.45 4.13 -1.79
N ASP A 674 -16.60 5.14 -2.04
CA ASP A 674 -15.83 5.81 -0.99
C ASP A 674 -16.74 6.54 0.00
N GLY A 675 -16.35 6.54 1.28
CA GLY A 675 -17.08 7.21 2.36
C GLY A 675 -18.33 6.47 2.85
N GLN A 676 -18.79 5.43 2.15
CA GLN A 676 -20.00 4.69 2.49
C GLN A 676 -19.74 3.57 3.53
N GLU A 677 -20.81 3.18 4.22
CA GLU A 677 -20.81 2.13 5.24
C GLU A 677 -21.62 0.91 4.79
N TYR A 678 -21.13 -0.28 5.12
CA TYR A 678 -21.73 -1.55 4.73
C TYR A 678 -21.63 -2.59 5.84
N GLY A 679 -22.62 -3.47 5.94
CA GLY A 679 -22.54 -4.69 6.74
C GLY A 679 -21.67 -5.75 6.06
N LEU A 680 -20.83 -6.47 6.81
CA LEU A 680 -19.92 -7.46 6.24
C LEU A 680 -20.50 -8.88 6.24
N ILE A 681 -20.48 -9.53 5.09
CA ILE A 681 -20.84 -10.94 4.89
C ILE A 681 -19.61 -11.71 4.42
N VAL A 682 -19.34 -12.86 5.03
CA VAL A 682 -18.09 -13.61 4.82
C VAL A 682 -18.36 -15.01 4.30
N THR A 683 -17.62 -15.38 3.27
CA THR A 683 -17.39 -16.78 2.89
C THR A 683 -15.93 -17.16 3.11
N SER A 684 -15.68 -18.18 3.93
CA SER A 684 -14.32 -18.61 4.34
C SER A 684 -14.04 -20.07 4.00
N TYR A 685 -12.75 -20.43 3.99
CA TYR A 685 -12.31 -21.82 3.83
C TYR A 685 -12.74 -22.73 4.99
N SER A 686 -13.05 -22.17 6.16
CA SER A 686 -13.54 -22.90 7.35
C SER A 686 -15.06 -23.08 7.36
N GLY A 687 -15.70 -22.99 6.19
CA GLY A 687 -17.10 -23.41 6.03
C GLY A 687 -18.14 -22.44 6.56
N LEU A 688 -17.75 -21.20 6.86
CA LEU A 688 -18.70 -20.10 6.99
C LEU A 688 -19.07 -19.66 5.57
N TYR A 689 -20.28 -19.97 5.11
CA TYR A 689 -20.76 -19.63 3.78
C TYR A 689 -21.81 -18.53 3.86
N ARG A 690 -21.55 -17.37 3.22
CA ARG A 690 -22.36 -16.14 3.30
C ARG A 690 -22.81 -15.82 4.73
N TYR A 691 -21.89 -15.96 5.68
CA TYR A 691 -22.17 -15.72 7.09
C TYR A 691 -22.18 -14.23 7.39
N ASN A 692 -23.29 -13.74 7.94
CA ASN A 692 -23.44 -12.36 8.34
C ASN A 692 -22.69 -12.10 9.65
N LEU A 693 -21.67 -11.23 9.61
CA LEU A 693 -20.87 -10.92 10.80
C LEU A 693 -21.58 -9.98 11.78
N HIS A 694 -22.60 -9.24 11.31
CA HIS A 694 -23.19 -8.12 12.06
C HIS A 694 -22.18 -7.03 12.41
N ASP A 695 -21.14 -6.89 11.59
CA ASP A 695 -20.13 -5.85 11.72
C ASP A 695 -20.29 -4.84 10.56
N ILE A 696 -20.22 -3.55 10.88
CA ILE A 696 -20.27 -2.44 9.92
C ILE A 696 -18.84 -1.98 9.64
N VAL A 697 -18.54 -1.83 8.35
CA VAL A 697 -17.28 -1.29 7.86
C VAL A 697 -17.51 -0.06 7.01
N ARG A 698 -16.59 0.90 7.08
CA ARG A 698 -16.58 2.09 6.23
C ARG A 698 -15.47 2.01 5.20
N VAL A 699 -15.77 2.40 3.96
CA VAL A 699 -14.78 2.55 2.90
C VAL A 699 -14.08 3.91 3.06
N SER A 700 -12.75 3.92 2.98
CA SER A 700 -11.91 5.11 3.17
C SER A 700 -10.78 5.11 2.14
N GLY A 701 -11.16 5.42 0.90
CA GLY A 701 -10.32 5.38 -0.29
C GLY A 701 -10.03 3.96 -0.77
N PHE A 702 -9.16 3.88 -1.78
CA PHE A 702 -8.81 2.63 -2.46
C PHE A 702 -7.29 2.46 -2.56
N THR A 703 -6.85 1.22 -2.49
CA THR A 703 -5.51 0.81 -2.92
C THR A 703 -5.63 0.16 -4.28
N ASP A 704 -5.30 0.91 -5.33
CA ASP A 704 -5.64 0.54 -6.72
C ASP A 704 -7.16 0.36 -6.88
N GLN A 705 -7.66 -0.85 -7.14
CA GLN A 705 -9.10 -1.13 -7.20
C GLN A 705 -9.65 -1.72 -5.89
N ASN A 706 -8.80 -1.96 -4.88
CA ASN A 706 -9.21 -2.61 -3.63
C ASN A 706 -9.68 -1.58 -2.60
N PRO A 707 -10.94 -1.62 -2.13
CA PRO A 707 -11.42 -0.68 -1.14
C PRO A 707 -10.64 -0.83 0.17
N ASN A 708 -10.28 0.31 0.75
CA ASN A 708 -9.70 0.34 2.08
C ASN A 708 -10.84 0.40 3.09
N ILE A 709 -10.96 -0.61 3.94
CA ILE A 709 -12.02 -0.66 4.96
C ILE A 709 -11.48 -0.40 6.36
N ALA A 710 -12.29 0.26 7.19
CA ALA A 710 -12.12 0.35 8.63
C ALA A 710 -13.37 -0.18 9.33
N PHE A 711 -13.19 -0.86 10.47
CA PHE A 711 -14.30 -1.25 11.33
C PHE A 711 -14.92 -0.01 11.98
N VAL A 712 -16.25 0.07 11.94
CA VAL A 712 -17.03 1.16 12.53
C VAL A 712 -17.64 0.70 13.85
N SER A 713 -18.56 -0.25 13.79
CA SER A 713 -19.36 -0.72 14.92
C SER A 713 -20.05 -2.04 14.57
N LYS A 714 -20.77 -2.65 15.52
CA LYS A 714 -21.69 -3.73 15.19
C LYS A 714 -23.00 -3.16 14.65
N THR A 715 -23.72 -3.92 13.83
CA THR A 715 -25.07 -3.55 13.36
C THR A 715 -26.06 -3.31 14.50
N ARG A 716 -25.84 -3.94 15.66
CA ARG A 716 -26.61 -3.71 16.90
C ARG A 716 -26.25 -2.42 17.64
N ASP A 717 -25.10 -1.83 17.34
CA ASP A 717 -24.70 -0.50 17.85
C ASP A 717 -25.15 0.61 16.88
N VAL A 718 -26.26 0.41 16.16
CA VAL A 718 -26.92 1.44 15.35
C VAL A 718 -28.22 1.82 16.05
N ALA A 719 -28.32 3.08 16.45
CA ALA A 719 -29.52 3.66 17.01
C ALA A 719 -30.53 3.90 15.88
N ASN A 720 -31.76 3.44 16.11
CA ASN A 720 -32.89 3.63 15.21
C ASN A 720 -34.18 3.63 16.02
N LEU A 721 -34.82 4.80 16.13
CA LEU A 721 -36.07 4.99 16.87
C LEU A 721 -37.26 5.28 15.95
N ALA A 722 -37.05 5.98 14.84
CA ALA A 722 -38.09 6.41 13.91
C ALA A 722 -37.70 6.26 12.42
N GLY A 723 -36.67 5.45 12.12
CA GLY A 723 -36.20 5.14 10.76
C GLY A 723 -34.81 5.69 10.43
N GLU A 724 -34.25 6.56 11.28
CA GLU A 724 -32.85 6.99 11.22
C GLU A 724 -31.90 5.85 11.58
N LYS A 725 -30.71 5.86 10.97
CA LYS A 725 -29.63 4.93 11.30
C LYS A 725 -28.43 5.72 11.77
N LEU A 726 -28.30 5.86 13.08
CA LEU A 726 -27.17 6.54 13.71
C LEU A 726 -26.20 5.50 14.23
N SER A 727 -25.04 5.34 13.57
CA SER A 727 -24.02 4.42 14.04
C SER A 727 -23.41 4.91 15.34
N GLY A 728 -23.13 3.99 16.27
CA GLY A 728 -22.53 4.32 17.57
C GLY A 728 -21.16 5.00 17.43
N ALA A 729 -20.44 4.77 16.33
CA ALA A 729 -19.19 5.45 16.02
C ALA A 729 -19.39 6.92 15.62
N PHE A 730 -20.40 7.21 14.78
CA PHE A 730 -20.76 8.59 14.42
C PHE A 730 -21.18 9.38 15.66
N LEU A 731 -22.02 8.77 16.50
CA LEU A 731 -22.46 9.34 17.78
C LEU A 731 -21.29 9.58 18.73
N ALA A 732 -20.37 8.62 18.83
CA ALA A 732 -19.16 8.74 19.64
C ALA A 732 -18.26 9.89 19.17
N GLU A 733 -18.12 10.09 17.86
CA GLU A 733 -17.30 11.17 17.31
C GLU A 733 -17.90 12.55 17.58
N ILE A 734 -19.20 12.73 17.38
CA ILE A 734 -19.89 13.99 17.72
C ILE A 734 -19.75 14.28 19.21
N LEU A 735 -20.01 13.28 20.05
CA LEU A 735 -19.91 13.42 21.50
C LEU A 735 -18.48 13.75 21.94
N ARG A 736 -17.47 13.14 21.31
CA ARG A 736 -16.05 13.44 21.57
C ARG A 736 -15.70 14.88 21.21
N GLN A 737 -16.16 15.37 20.05
CA GLN A 737 -15.94 16.74 19.60
C GLN A 737 -16.57 17.74 20.57
N THR A 738 -17.83 17.54 20.93
CA THR A 738 -18.55 18.48 21.80
C THR A 738 -18.05 18.44 23.24
N LEU A 739 -17.68 17.28 23.80
CA LEU A 739 -17.05 17.21 25.12
C LEU A 739 -15.69 17.91 25.15
N ALA A 740 -14.91 17.80 24.08
CA ALA A 740 -13.61 18.47 23.97
C ALA A 740 -13.76 20.01 23.92
N GLU A 741 -14.74 20.52 23.17
CA GLU A 741 -15.06 21.96 23.10
C GLU A 741 -15.44 22.53 24.47
N HIS A 742 -16.15 21.75 25.28
CA HIS A 742 -16.55 22.10 26.64
C HIS A 742 -15.52 21.75 27.71
N GLN A 743 -14.35 21.22 27.32
CA GLN A 743 -13.27 20.80 28.23
C GLN A 743 -13.73 19.81 29.31
N VAL A 744 -14.75 19.00 29.01
CA VAL A 744 -15.28 17.98 29.92
C VAL A 744 -14.44 16.71 29.76
N ARG A 745 -13.80 16.28 30.86
CA ARG A 745 -13.14 14.97 30.93
C ARG A 745 -14.15 13.91 31.38
N TRP A 746 -13.98 12.67 30.92
CA TRP A 746 -14.96 11.60 31.14
C TRP A 746 -14.31 10.21 31.19
N ARG A 747 -14.92 9.29 31.94
CA ARG A 747 -14.49 7.88 32.08
C ARG A 747 -15.25 6.97 31.14
N HIS A 748 -16.57 7.14 31.07
CA HIS A 748 -17.44 6.31 30.24
C HIS A 748 -18.68 7.06 29.77
N PHE A 749 -19.23 6.61 28.64
CA PHE A 749 -20.54 7.03 28.19
C PHE A 749 -21.22 5.91 27.39
N CYS A 750 -22.54 5.92 27.36
CA CYS A 750 -23.36 5.14 26.42
C CYS A 750 -24.58 5.96 25.99
N LEU A 751 -25.15 5.61 24.85
CA LEU A 751 -26.41 6.14 24.37
C LEU A 751 -27.51 5.14 24.72
N VAL A 752 -28.66 5.63 25.18
CA VAL A 752 -29.88 4.82 25.28
C VAL A 752 -30.86 5.30 24.23
N ALA A 753 -31.35 4.37 23.43
CA ALA A 753 -32.42 4.61 22.49
C ALA A 753 -33.76 4.30 23.20
N ASP A 754 -34.42 5.33 23.73
CA ASP A 754 -35.70 5.19 24.42
C ASP A 754 -36.82 5.14 23.38
N ALA A 755 -37.22 3.92 23.02
CA ALA A 755 -38.27 3.66 22.05
C ALA A 755 -39.66 4.11 22.53
N ASP A 756 -39.92 4.06 23.84
CA ASP A 756 -41.21 4.45 24.41
C ASP A 756 -41.42 5.97 24.33
N GLN A 757 -40.34 6.73 24.50
CA GLN A 757 -40.37 8.20 24.48
C GLN A 757 -39.87 8.79 23.16
N HIS A 758 -39.52 7.96 22.18
CA HIS A 758 -38.92 8.34 20.90
C HIS A 758 -37.78 9.36 21.05
N ARG A 759 -36.90 9.13 22.02
CA ARG A 759 -35.80 10.06 22.37
C ARG A 759 -34.51 9.36 22.73
N TYR A 760 -33.41 10.09 22.61
CA TYR A 760 -32.09 9.59 22.99
C TYR A 760 -31.68 10.06 24.39
N ALA A 761 -31.06 9.18 25.17
CA ALA A 761 -30.44 9.52 26.45
C ALA A 761 -28.92 9.35 26.39
N PHE A 762 -28.16 10.40 26.65
CA PHE A 762 -26.71 10.35 26.77
C PHE A 762 -26.33 10.04 28.22
N CYS A 763 -25.91 8.82 28.52
CA CYS A 763 -25.42 8.45 29.84
C CYS A 763 -23.92 8.72 29.92
N ILE A 764 -23.46 9.53 30.88
CA ILE A 764 -22.04 9.95 30.98
C ILE A 764 -21.55 9.85 32.43
N GLU A 765 -20.40 9.21 32.63
CA GLU A 765 -19.56 9.32 33.84
C GLU A 765 -18.41 10.29 33.55
N SER A 766 -18.42 11.46 34.19
CA SER A 766 -17.41 12.51 34.02
C SER A 766 -16.21 12.34 34.97
N GLU A 767 -15.02 12.75 34.53
CA GLU A 767 -13.86 12.96 35.38
C GLU A 767 -13.76 14.45 35.77
N GLY A 768 -14.19 14.79 36.97
CA GLY A 768 -14.20 16.18 37.45
C GLY A 768 -15.53 16.87 37.15
N THR A 769 -15.51 18.03 36.47
CA THR A 769 -16.72 18.83 36.24
C THR A 769 -17.65 18.14 35.24
N PRO A 770 -18.91 17.84 35.62
CA PRO A 770 -19.85 17.17 34.72
C PRO A 770 -20.36 18.10 33.62
N PRO A 771 -20.80 17.55 32.47
CA PRO A 771 -21.43 18.34 31.42
C PRO A 771 -22.75 18.97 31.90
N GLU A 772 -23.03 20.17 31.42
CA GLU A 772 -24.23 20.95 31.74
C GLU A 772 -25.25 20.94 30.60
N ALA A 773 -26.45 21.48 30.82
CA ALA A 773 -27.51 21.54 29.79
C ALA A 773 -27.07 22.25 28.50
N ARG A 774 -26.16 23.23 28.60
CA ARG A 774 -25.58 23.91 27.44
C ARG A 774 -24.79 22.96 26.54
N TRP A 775 -24.03 22.02 27.13
CA TRP A 775 -23.31 21.01 26.36
C TRP A 775 -24.29 20.12 25.58
N LEU A 776 -25.41 19.73 26.20
CA LEU A 776 -26.43 18.91 25.54
C LEU A 776 -27.05 19.66 24.36
N ALA A 777 -27.20 20.99 24.45
CA ALA A 777 -27.75 21.81 23.37
C ALA A 777 -26.77 21.88 22.18
N ASP A 778 -25.48 22.10 22.46
CA ASP A 778 -24.44 22.12 21.43
C ASP A 778 -24.27 20.73 20.78
N MET A 779 -24.43 19.65 21.56
CA MET A 779 -24.46 18.28 21.07
C MET A 779 -25.64 18.02 20.12
N GLU A 780 -26.85 18.45 20.49
CA GLU A 780 -28.02 18.33 19.60
C GLU A 780 -27.83 19.13 18.32
N GLN A 781 -27.28 20.35 18.39
CA GLN A 781 -26.98 21.15 17.20
C GLN A 781 -25.99 20.43 16.27
N ALA A 782 -24.96 19.79 16.81
CA ALA A 782 -24.01 19.01 16.03
C ALA A 782 -24.68 17.80 15.35
N LEU A 783 -25.57 17.09 16.05
CA LEU A 783 -26.37 16.00 15.46
C LEU A 783 -27.25 16.51 14.32
N VAL A 784 -27.97 17.60 14.54
CA VAL A 784 -28.83 18.23 13.52
C VAL A 784 -28.00 18.66 12.31
N ALA A 785 -26.81 19.23 12.51
CA ALA A 785 -25.95 19.65 11.41
C ALA A 785 -25.43 18.46 10.58
N GLN A 786 -24.99 17.39 11.25
CA GLN A 786 -24.19 16.33 10.62
C GLN A 786 -24.99 15.07 10.25
N ALA A 787 -26.15 14.82 10.87
CA ALA A 787 -27.02 13.69 10.56
C ALA A 787 -28.32 14.16 9.91
N GLU A 788 -28.37 14.13 8.58
CA GLU A 788 -29.57 14.49 7.81
C GLU A 788 -30.83 13.69 8.20
N PRO A 789 -30.78 12.36 8.39
CA PRO A 789 -31.97 11.60 8.83
C PRO A 789 -32.47 12.03 10.21
N TYR A 790 -31.56 12.29 11.15
CA TYR A 790 -31.91 12.77 12.49
C TYR A 790 -32.54 14.17 12.43
N ARG A 791 -31.95 15.09 11.65
CA ARG A 791 -32.48 16.45 11.42
C ARG A 791 -33.91 16.39 10.87
N LEU A 792 -34.15 15.55 9.87
CA LEU A 792 -35.46 15.39 9.25
C LEU A 792 -36.51 14.95 10.28
N LEU A 793 -36.21 13.92 11.06
CA LEU A 793 -37.15 13.34 12.03
C LEU A 793 -37.36 14.24 13.26
N ARG A 794 -36.33 14.97 13.72
CA ARG A 794 -36.48 16.04 14.73
C ARG A 794 -37.39 17.15 14.23
N GLY A 795 -37.25 17.57 12.97
CA GLY A 795 -38.10 18.61 12.36
C GLY A 795 -39.54 18.16 12.09
N GLN A 796 -39.79 16.85 12.01
CA GLN A 796 -41.13 16.26 11.89
C GLN A 796 -41.74 15.85 13.24
N GLU A 797 -41.06 16.15 14.36
CA GLU A 797 -41.47 15.78 15.72
C GLU A 797 -41.63 14.26 15.95
N LEU A 798 -41.07 13.44 15.04
CA LEU A 798 -41.01 11.97 15.15
C LEU A 798 -39.89 11.51 16.09
N LEU A 799 -38.92 12.39 16.36
CA LEU A 799 -37.93 12.24 17.43
C LEU A 799 -38.03 13.43 18.38
N GLN A 800 -38.03 13.16 19.68
CA GLN A 800 -38.02 14.18 20.73
C GLN A 800 -36.59 14.63 21.05
N PRO A 801 -36.39 15.79 21.71
CA PRO A 801 -35.07 16.26 22.11
C PRO A 801 -34.35 15.24 23.00
N PRO A 802 -33.03 15.08 22.86
CA PRO A 802 -32.27 14.19 23.72
C PRO A 802 -32.18 14.73 25.15
N HIS A 803 -31.86 13.84 26.09
CA HIS A 803 -31.54 14.22 27.46
C HIS A 803 -30.19 13.65 27.91
N LEU A 804 -29.63 14.23 28.96
CA LEU A 804 -28.35 13.84 29.54
C LEU A 804 -28.58 13.16 30.90
N VAL A 805 -28.01 11.98 31.07
CA VAL A 805 -28.05 11.19 32.30
C VAL A 805 -26.63 11.15 32.88
N LEU A 806 -26.41 11.88 33.97
CA LEU A 806 -25.14 11.89 34.68
C LEU A 806 -25.07 10.66 35.60
N MET A 807 -24.02 9.87 35.43
CA MET A 807 -23.75 8.65 36.18
C MET A 807 -22.71 8.91 37.27
N LYS A 808 -22.90 8.27 38.43
CA LYS A 808 -21.97 8.37 39.56
C LYS A 808 -20.58 7.83 39.19
N THR A 809 -19.54 8.38 39.81
CA THR A 809 -18.18 7.83 39.74
C THR A 809 -18.15 6.36 40.15
N GLY A 810 -17.49 5.51 39.36
CA GLY A 810 -17.43 4.06 39.53
C GLY A 810 -18.42 3.30 38.65
N TRP A 811 -19.22 3.97 37.83
CA TRP A 811 -20.18 3.33 36.94
C TRP A 811 -19.50 2.43 35.89
N LEU A 812 -18.41 2.88 35.24
CA LEU A 812 -17.63 2.07 34.31
C LEU A 812 -17.17 0.75 34.96
N ASP A 813 -16.65 0.84 36.17
CA ASP A 813 -16.12 -0.30 36.91
C ASP A 813 -17.25 -1.29 37.21
N ARG A 814 -18.42 -0.78 37.63
CA ARG A 814 -19.63 -1.58 37.85
C ARG A 814 -20.13 -2.30 36.59
N LEU A 815 -20.08 -1.65 35.43
CA LEU A 815 -20.49 -2.26 34.16
C LEU A 815 -19.61 -3.45 33.76
N TYR A 816 -18.32 -3.40 34.10
CA TYR A 816 -17.42 -4.53 33.93
C TYR A 816 -17.72 -5.65 34.94
N GLU A 817 -17.95 -5.31 36.22
CA GLU A 817 -18.32 -6.28 37.26
C GLU A 817 -19.54 -7.12 36.89
N GLU A 818 -20.62 -6.50 36.41
CA GLU A 818 -21.85 -7.21 36.02
C GLU A 818 -21.66 -8.19 34.86
N ARG A 819 -20.65 -7.94 34.01
CA ARG A 819 -20.36 -8.73 32.81
C ARG A 819 -19.24 -9.73 33.02
N LEU A 820 -18.56 -9.70 34.17
CA LEU A 820 -17.57 -10.68 34.55
C LEU A 820 -18.23 -12.02 34.87
N ARG A 821 -17.69 -13.10 34.31
CA ARG A 821 -18.14 -14.48 34.54
C ARG A 821 -16.92 -15.41 34.58
N PRO A 822 -17.00 -16.59 35.21
CA PRO A 822 -15.90 -17.55 35.18
C PRO A 822 -15.44 -17.83 33.74
N GLY A 823 -14.15 -17.63 33.46
CA GLY A 823 -13.56 -17.80 32.11
C GLY A 823 -13.71 -16.60 31.15
N VAL A 824 -14.39 -15.52 31.55
CA VAL A 824 -14.51 -14.27 30.78
C VAL A 824 -13.72 -13.17 31.46
N THR A 825 -12.74 -12.60 30.74
CA THR A 825 -11.88 -11.52 31.24
C THR A 825 -12.45 -10.14 30.90
N THR A 826 -12.12 -9.11 31.68
CA THR A 826 -12.49 -7.70 31.39
C THR A 826 -12.05 -7.26 29.99
N ALA A 827 -10.91 -7.75 29.50
CA ALA A 827 -10.41 -7.44 28.15
C ALA A 827 -11.29 -8.01 27.02
N GLN A 828 -12.12 -9.01 27.31
CA GLN A 828 -13.09 -9.60 26.37
C GLN A 828 -14.47 -8.96 26.47
N ILE A 829 -14.73 -8.21 27.54
CA ILE A 829 -15.99 -7.50 27.74
C ILE A 829 -15.99 -6.27 26.82
N LYS A 830 -16.86 -6.31 25.81
CA LYS A 830 -17.18 -5.15 24.99
C LYS A 830 -18.42 -4.49 25.58
N LEU A 831 -18.27 -3.29 26.15
CA LEU A 831 -19.41 -2.52 26.62
C LEU A 831 -20.17 -1.95 25.41
N PRO A 832 -21.50 -2.13 25.34
CA PRO A 832 -22.30 -1.59 24.24
C PRO A 832 -22.25 -0.07 24.25
N MET A 833 -22.17 0.53 23.07
CA MET A 833 -22.25 1.99 22.94
C MET A 833 -23.70 2.47 22.91
N ILE A 834 -24.60 1.62 22.42
CA ILE A 834 -26.03 1.88 22.35
C ILE A 834 -26.75 0.78 23.13
N CYS A 835 -27.57 1.20 24.08
CA CYS A 835 -28.31 0.34 24.99
C CYS A 835 -29.81 0.54 24.77
N GLU A 836 -30.60 -0.52 25.00
CA GLU A 836 -32.07 -0.44 25.01
C GLU A 836 -32.60 0.27 26.26
N SER A 837 -31.86 0.20 27.37
CA SER A 837 -32.22 0.86 28.63
C SER A 837 -30.96 1.39 29.35
N VAL A 838 -31.12 2.35 30.28
CA VAL A 838 -30.01 2.88 31.09
C VAL A 838 -29.35 1.74 31.90
N PRO A 839 -28.07 1.43 31.66
CA PRO A 839 -27.36 0.39 32.40
C PRO A 839 -27.07 0.80 33.85
N CYS A 840 -27.30 -0.09 34.82
CA CYS A 840 -27.18 0.18 36.26
C CYS A 840 -27.94 1.46 36.66
N PRO A 841 -29.28 1.51 36.53
CA PRO A 841 -30.07 2.73 36.75
C PRO A 841 -29.99 3.26 38.20
N ASP A 842 -29.58 2.43 39.15
CA ASP A 842 -29.26 2.82 40.54
C ASP A 842 -28.02 3.73 40.66
N MET A 843 -27.16 3.73 39.64
CA MET A 843 -25.97 4.57 39.52
C MET A 843 -26.25 5.94 38.88
N ILE A 844 -27.51 6.28 38.56
CA ILE A 844 -27.88 7.61 38.09
C ILE A 844 -27.67 8.63 39.23
N GLU A 845 -26.94 9.70 38.94
CA GLU A 845 -26.74 10.83 39.84
C GLU A 845 -27.80 11.92 39.57
N ARG A 846 -27.96 12.30 38.31
CA ARG A 846 -28.86 13.39 37.89
C ARG A 846 -29.27 13.24 36.43
N VAL A 847 -30.48 13.67 36.09
CA VAL A 847 -30.95 13.78 34.70
C VAL A 847 -31.12 15.26 34.35
N LEU A 848 -30.63 15.66 33.19
CA LEU A 848 -30.71 17.01 32.64
C LEU A 848 -31.42 16.96 31.30
N GLU A 849 -32.44 17.79 31.13
CA GLU A 849 -33.20 17.91 29.88
C GLU A 849 -32.87 19.21 29.15
N LEU A 850 -33.07 19.22 27.83
CA LEU A 850 -33.05 20.44 27.04
C LEU A 850 -34.34 21.21 27.32
N SER A 851 -34.19 22.45 27.80
CA SER A 851 -35.28 23.38 28.05
C SER A 851 -35.88 23.94 26.78
#